data_AF-K9QAZ8-F1
#
_entry.id   AF-K9QAZ8-F1
#
_cell.length_a   1.000
_cell.length_b   1.000
_cell.length_c   1.000
_cell.angle_alpha   90.00
_cell.angle_beta   90.00
_cell.angle_gamma   90.00
#
_symmetry.space_group_name_H-M   'P 1'
#
loop_
_entity.id
_entity.type
_entity.pdbx_description
1 polymer ?
#
loop_
_entity_poly.entity_id
_entity_poly.type
_entity_poly.pdbx_seq_one_letter_code
_entity_poly.pdbx_strand_id
1 'polypeptide(L)'
;MIKKFTQFNIFSNLPIVCKVCESSSHHFAKSIVLGKYEVDYFQCSDCGFVQTEEPYWLDEAYSDAITRTDIGLVFRNNNLSRRTAHILFNIFDHEAKFLDYGGGYGLFVRMMRDFGFDFYWDDKFCTNLFAKGFEFDEINNGAYELVTAFEVFEHFINPIEEIENILNISKNILFSTEILPENNPKPNEWWYYSPHDGQHISIYTTKTLSKIAEKYNLNLYSDGASFHLLTEKNLPPDLFNTLCHSPIEPFNKQSLLQEDYSKAVISLINRNHNNFIRADEDSDSSADNPIILVDGVFFQLYQTGIARVWKSLLEEWATNGFTKHIVVLDRGGTAPKISGVRYLEISNYDYSNTDADKQMLQQICDEIGADLFISSYYTTLTTTPSVFMAYDMIPEVMGWNMDNPMWQVKHQGIKQASAYIAISEHTAHDLSNCFPEIPVESVTIAHCGVKKPFSPAKFEEVNAFKAKYGITKPYFILVGTGNGYKNSMLFFQAFSQLASSYGFDIICTGSGGILAPEFRDCTSGSNVYMLQLSDEELATAYSVAVALVYPSKYEGFGMPIIEAMACGCPVITCPNASIPEVGGEAVIYVNDDDINGLANALCDVQKPSIRQALIEAGLVQARKFSWSKMANIVSTALINASLLSLNLKEINLIIFPDWSQSEDVLGLELESVIKAIATYPDRQKTTLLINTSNISAEDVELLLSGITMNLLMEEDLDISEGLEISLVGSLADIQWQALLPRLSSRIILEHEDKAALAELSLESLPACELENFINQLCVLHS
;
A
#
# COMPACT_ATOMS: atom_id res chain seq x y z
N MET A 1 54.40 21.54 -12.53
CA MET A 1 55.15 22.35 -13.51
C MET A 1 54.91 23.83 -13.19
N ILE A 2 56.00 24.61 -13.05
CA ILE A 2 56.15 26.01 -13.51
C ILE A 2 55.15 27.03 -12.90
N LYS A 3 55.52 27.71 -11.80
CA LYS A 3 56.14 29.06 -11.71
C LYS A 3 55.18 30.26 -11.87
N LYS A 4 55.24 31.09 -10.82
CA LYS A 4 55.13 32.58 -10.78
C LYS A 4 53.75 33.19 -11.04
N PHE A 5 53.24 33.93 -10.06
CA PHE A 5 53.33 35.39 -10.05
C PHE A 5 53.30 35.93 -8.61
N THR A 6 54.41 36.52 -8.19
CA THR A 6 54.42 37.60 -7.21
C THR A 6 53.91 38.86 -7.92
N GLN A 7 52.85 39.49 -7.42
CA GLN A 7 52.48 40.83 -7.85
C GLN A 7 51.98 41.67 -6.64
N PHE A 8 52.90 42.52 -6.18
CA PHE A 8 52.69 43.88 -5.65
C PHE A 8 51.69 44.12 -4.50
N ASN A 9 52.28 44.30 -3.31
CA ASN A 9 51.94 45.36 -2.35
C ASN A 9 51.89 46.73 -3.04
N ILE A 10 50.73 47.15 -3.55
CA ILE A 10 50.32 48.57 -3.72
C ILE A 10 48.78 48.64 -3.64
N PHE A 11 48.19 48.50 -2.45
CA PHE A 11 46.85 49.03 -2.13
C PHE A 11 46.72 49.35 -0.63
N SER A 12 47.79 49.82 0.02
CA SER A 12 47.68 50.44 1.36
C SER A 12 47.27 51.90 1.19
N ASN A 13 45.95 52.14 1.05
CA ASN A 13 45.21 53.40 1.33
C ASN A 13 43.86 53.48 0.58
N LEU A 14 43.25 52.36 0.17
CA LEU A 14 41.82 52.38 -0.13
C LEU A 14 41.06 52.34 1.22
N PRO A 15 40.17 53.31 1.51
CA PRO A 15 39.38 53.27 2.72
C PRO A 15 38.50 52.01 2.70
N ILE A 16 38.58 51.19 3.74
CA ILE A 16 37.68 50.04 3.88
C ILE A 16 36.28 50.58 4.11
N VAL A 17 35.38 50.25 3.19
CA VAL A 17 33.99 50.67 3.22
C VAL A 17 33.18 49.63 3.98
N CYS A 18 32.23 50.08 4.81
CA CYS A 18 31.30 49.21 5.50
C CYS A 18 30.41 48.47 4.51
N LYS A 19 30.37 47.14 4.62
CA LYS A 19 29.59 46.25 3.74
C LYS A 19 28.07 46.36 3.91
N VAL A 20 27.60 47.10 4.93
CA VAL A 20 26.16 47.29 5.21
C VAL A 20 25.67 48.68 4.79
N CYS A 21 26.34 49.75 5.24
CA CYS A 21 25.87 51.13 5.06
C CYS A 21 26.81 52.03 4.25
N GLU A 22 27.82 51.45 3.61
CA GLU A 22 28.75 52.13 2.68
C GLU A 22 29.55 53.31 3.28
N SER A 23 29.47 53.50 4.61
CA SER A 23 30.26 54.49 5.34
C SER A 23 31.70 54.02 5.54
N SER A 24 32.62 54.95 5.86
CA SER A 24 34.02 54.59 6.16
C SER A 24 34.14 53.72 7.40
N SER A 25 34.96 52.68 7.33
CA SER A 25 35.35 51.84 8.46
C SER A 25 36.78 52.15 8.89
N HIS A 26 37.04 52.06 10.18
CA HIS A 26 38.38 52.21 10.76
C HIS A 26 38.90 50.86 11.25
N HIS A 27 40.22 50.71 11.33
CA HIS A 27 40.84 49.53 11.93
C HIS A 27 40.40 49.40 13.39
N PHE A 28 39.87 48.23 13.74
CA PHE A 28 39.27 47.95 15.05
C PHE A 28 40.16 47.06 15.91
N ALA A 29 40.58 45.92 15.37
CA ALA A 29 41.41 44.94 16.06
C ALA A 29 42.16 44.04 15.07
N LYS A 30 43.10 43.27 15.60
CA LYS A 30 43.81 42.22 14.87
C LYS A 30 43.76 40.95 15.71
N SER A 31 43.49 39.81 15.09
CA SER A 31 43.38 38.51 15.77
C SER A 31 44.02 37.39 14.94
N ILE A 32 44.36 36.29 15.61
CA ILE A 32 44.84 35.08 14.93
C ILE A 32 43.65 34.13 14.75
N VAL A 33 43.23 33.96 13.50
CA VAL A 33 42.12 33.10 13.10
C VAL A 33 42.63 31.69 12.75
N LEU A 34 41.88 30.65 13.14
CA LEU A 34 42.27 29.22 13.01
C LEU A 34 43.64 28.89 13.64
N GLY A 35 44.13 29.73 14.56
CA GLY A 35 45.47 29.63 15.13
C GLY A 35 46.62 29.86 14.14
N LYS A 36 46.33 30.36 12.92
CA LYS A 36 47.27 30.38 11.79
C LYS A 36 47.29 31.69 11.02
N TYR A 37 46.13 32.30 10.79
CA TYR A 37 45.97 33.46 9.93
C TYR A 37 45.89 34.74 10.76
N GLU A 38 46.77 35.71 10.52
CA GLU A 38 46.64 37.03 11.14
C GLU A 38 45.62 37.84 10.33
N VAL A 39 44.53 38.25 10.98
CA VAL A 39 43.36 38.87 10.33
C VAL A 39 43.08 40.23 10.96
N ASP A 40 42.88 41.23 10.12
CA ASP A 40 42.43 42.56 10.51
C ASP A 40 40.90 42.67 10.54
N TYR A 41 40.37 43.26 11.62
CA TYR A 41 38.96 43.60 11.82
C TYR A 41 38.78 45.11 11.70
N PHE A 42 37.68 45.54 11.10
CA PHE A 42 37.34 46.93 10.83
C PHE A 42 35.94 47.23 11.36
N GLN A 43 35.77 48.38 12.02
CA GLN A 43 34.48 48.80 12.55
C GLN A 43 33.97 50.02 11.78
N CYS A 44 32.71 49.99 11.38
CA CYS A 44 32.04 51.09 10.71
C CYS A 44 31.87 52.28 11.66
N SER A 45 32.31 53.47 11.24
CA SER A 45 32.21 54.69 12.06
C SER A 45 30.77 55.22 12.21
N ASP A 46 29.83 54.74 11.39
CA ASP A 46 28.43 55.16 11.46
C ASP A 46 27.56 54.09 12.12
N CYS A 47 27.40 52.91 11.52
CA CYS A 47 26.52 51.88 12.06
C CYS A 47 27.17 50.98 13.13
N GLY A 48 28.49 50.98 13.27
CA GLY A 48 29.18 50.15 14.27
C GLY A 48 29.37 48.68 13.87
N PHE A 49 28.90 48.26 12.69
CA PHE A 49 29.16 46.94 12.10
C PHE A 49 30.66 46.62 12.08
N VAL A 50 31.03 45.42 12.53
CA VAL A 50 32.42 44.94 12.49
C VAL A 50 32.55 43.88 11.40
N GLN A 51 33.56 44.04 10.55
CA GLN A 51 33.85 43.13 9.44
C GLN A 51 35.34 42.81 9.39
N THR A 52 35.71 41.63 8.89
CA THR A 52 37.11 41.33 8.58
C THR A 52 37.56 41.97 7.28
N GLU A 53 38.87 41.95 7.01
CA GLU A 53 39.37 41.98 5.62
C GLU A 53 38.82 40.83 4.78
N GLU A 54 39.14 40.83 3.48
CA GLU A 54 38.69 39.76 2.57
C GLU A 54 39.06 38.38 3.11
N PRO A 55 38.07 37.51 3.40
CA PRO A 55 38.27 36.37 4.28
C PRO A 55 38.82 35.15 3.51
N TYR A 56 40.08 35.24 3.10
CA TYR A 56 40.78 34.26 2.26
C TYR A 56 41.02 32.88 2.92
N TRP A 57 40.66 32.71 4.20
CA TRP A 57 40.80 31.45 4.95
C TRP A 57 39.51 30.64 5.07
N LEU A 58 38.37 31.14 4.58
CA LEU A 58 37.07 30.49 4.78
C LEU A 58 36.99 29.08 4.19
N ASP A 59 37.67 28.82 3.08
CA ASP A 59 37.75 27.47 2.50
C ASP A 59 38.32 26.44 3.51
N GLU A 60 39.25 26.85 4.38
CA GLU A 60 39.77 26.00 5.47
C GLU A 60 38.78 25.95 6.64
N ALA A 61 38.13 27.07 6.98
CA ALA A 61 37.15 27.15 8.06
C ALA A 61 35.89 26.30 7.81
N TYR A 62 35.49 26.12 6.54
CA TYR A 62 34.36 25.29 6.11
C TYR A 62 34.76 23.88 5.67
N SER A 63 36.00 23.44 5.95
CA SER A 63 36.40 22.05 5.71
C SER A 63 35.59 21.04 6.53
N ASP A 64 34.98 21.50 7.62
CA ASP A 64 33.90 20.82 8.35
C ASP A 64 32.79 21.86 8.59
N ALA A 65 31.59 21.62 8.04
CA ALA A 65 30.51 22.61 8.05
C ALA A 65 30.00 22.92 9.47
N ILE A 66 30.17 21.99 10.42
CA ILE A 66 29.89 22.22 11.84
C ILE A 66 31.14 21.90 12.64
N THR A 67 31.68 22.91 13.32
CA THR A 67 32.90 22.75 14.11
C THR A 67 32.67 21.87 15.33
N ARG A 68 33.72 21.15 15.76
CA ARG A 68 33.69 20.32 16.97
C ARG A 68 33.36 21.11 18.26
N THR A 69 33.52 22.43 18.22
CA THR A 69 33.22 23.35 19.33
C THR A 69 31.73 23.65 19.43
N ASP A 70 30.93 23.42 18.39
CA ASP A 70 29.48 23.62 18.41
C ASP A 70 28.74 22.44 19.05
N ILE A 71 28.94 22.28 20.36
CA ILE A 71 28.29 21.24 21.18
C ILE A 71 26.81 21.57 21.51
N GLY A 72 26.35 22.78 21.17
CA GLY A 72 25.04 23.30 21.54
C GLY A 72 23.91 22.99 20.56
N LEU A 73 24.23 22.41 19.39
CA LEU A 73 23.34 22.29 18.23
C LEU A 73 21.93 21.80 18.57
N VAL A 74 21.80 20.67 19.27
CA VAL A 74 20.47 20.08 19.61
C VAL A 74 19.71 20.95 20.61
N PHE A 75 20.38 21.43 21.66
CA PHE A 75 19.76 22.28 22.67
C PHE A 75 19.25 23.59 22.06
N ARG A 76 20.04 24.20 21.18
CA ARG A 76 19.71 25.43 20.45
C ARG A 76 18.50 25.21 19.54
N ASN A 77 18.51 24.17 18.70
CA ASN A 77 17.38 23.82 17.83
C ASN A 77 16.07 23.60 18.61
N ASN A 78 16.13 22.93 19.77
CA ASN A 78 14.97 22.73 20.63
C ASN A 78 14.44 24.04 21.25
N ASN A 79 15.30 25.00 21.54
CA ASN A 79 14.87 26.30 22.03
C ASN A 79 14.28 27.16 20.91
N LEU A 80 15.00 27.27 19.79
CA LEU A 80 14.60 28.05 18.62
C LEU A 80 13.27 27.55 18.06
N SER A 81 13.10 26.24 17.86
CA SER A 81 11.86 25.68 17.28
C SER A 81 10.62 26.05 18.09
N ARG A 82 10.71 25.98 19.43
CA ARG A 82 9.57 26.33 20.29
C ARG A 82 9.26 27.82 20.29
N ARG A 83 10.28 28.68 20.27
CA ARG A 83 10.11 30.14 20.17
C ARG A 83 9.53 30.53 18.81
N THR A 84 10.07 29.97 17.73
CA THR A 84 9.58 30.18 16.36
C THR A 84 8.14 29.73 16.22
N ALA A 85 7.79 28.53 16.67
CA ALA A 85 6.40 28.06 16.66
C ALA A 85 5.45 29.03 17.39
N HIS A 86 5.88 29.59 18.53
CA HIS A 86 5.09 30.57 19.27
C HIS A 86 4.88 31.87 18.50
N ILE A 87 5.91 32.36 17.80
CA ILE A 87 5.80 33.56 16.97
C ILE A 87 4.94 33.31 15.74
N LEU A 88 5.15 32.20 15.03
CA LEU A 88 4.40 31.87 13.84
C LEU A 88 2.91 31.72 14.15
N PHE A 89 2.57 30.99 15.21
CA PHE A 89 1.17 30.78 15.62
C PHE A 89 0.44 32.08 15.97
N ASN A 90 1.13 33.08 16.55
CA ASN A 90 0.50 34.30 17.03
C ASN A 90 0.59 35.51 16.07
N ILE A 91 1.57 35.55 15.16
CA ILE A 91 1.86 36.73 14.33
C ILE A 91 1.68 36.45 12.82
N PHE A 92 1.92 35.22 12.38
CA PHE A 92 1.96 34.85 10.97
C PHE A 92 0.84 33.88 10.59
N ASP A 93 0.62 33.72 9.29
CA ASP A 93 -0.25 32.64 8.81
C ASP A 93 0.45 31.29 9.06
N HIS A 94 0.06 30.61 10.13
CA HIS A 94 0.68 29.36 10.56
C HIS A 94 0.31 28.14 9.69
N GLU A 95 -0.56 28.31 8.70
CA GLU A 95 -0.85 27.31 7.67
C GLU A 95 -0.03 27.54 6.37
N ALA A 96 0.74 28.63 6.30
CA ALA A 96 1.58 28.94 5.14
C ALA A 96 2.90 28.13 5.12
N LYS A 97 3.66 28.31 4.03
CA LYS A 97 4.99 27.71 3.85
C LYS A 97 6.08 28.56 4.49
N PHE A 98 7.07 27.89 5.06
CA PHE A 98 8.24 28.51 5.69
C PHE A 98 9.54 27.88 5.18
N LEU A 99 10.62 28.66 5.19
CA LEU A 99 11.94 28.20 4.75
C LEU A 99 12.95 28.44 5.86
N ASP A 100 13.83 27.48 6.11
CA ASP A 100 15.02 27.66 6.95
C ASP A 100 16.27 27.80 6.08
N TYR A 101 16.80 29.03 6.03
CA TYR A 101 17.97 29.43 5.24
C TYR A 101 19.26 29.24 6.04
N GLY A 102 20.12 28.33 5.58
CA GLY A 102 21.24 27.78 6.34
C GLY A 102 20.78 26.83 7.44
N GLY A 103 19.86 25.92 7.10
CA GLY A 103 19.23 25.00 8.06
C GLY A 103 20.12 23.87 8.59
N GLY A 104 21.43 23.90 8.31
CA GLY A 104 22.41 22.91 8.77
C GLY A 104 22.03 21.49 8.34
N TYR A 105 22.08 20.52 9.25
CA TYR A 105 21.67 19.14 8.96
C TYR A 105 20.13 18.94 8.83
N GLY A 106 19.33 19.99 8.94
CA GLY A 106 17.86 19.94 8.79
C GLY A 106 17.10 19.56 10.06
N LEU A 107 17.75 19.59 11.23
CA LEU A 107 17.12 19.25 12.51
C LEU A 107 16.00 20.25 12.86
N PHE A 108 16.24 21.55 12.69
CA PHE A 108 15.25 22.59 12.94
C PHE A 108 13.97 22.36 12.12
N VAL A 109 14.14 22.18 10.81
CA VAL A 109 13.05 21.90 9.86
C VAL A 109 12.25 20.68 10.29
N ARG A 110 12.91 19.56 10.64
CA ARG A 110 12.22 18.37 11.15
C ARG A 110 11.39 18.67 12.40
N MET A 111 11.96 19.38 13.38
CA MET A 111 11.23 19.76 14.60
C MET A 111 10.01 20.64 14.29
N MET A 112 10.13 21.59 13.37
CA MET A 112 9.02 22.47 12.99
C MET A 112 7.90 21.71 12.26
N ARG A 113 8.24 20.77 11.36
CA ARG A 113 7.26 19.90 10.69
C ARG A 113 6.58 18.95 11.67
N ASP A 114 7.32 18.44 12.65
CA ASP A 114 6.75 17.62 13.73
C ASP A 114 5.79 18.43 14.62
N PHE A 115 6.02 19.74 14.79
CA PHE A 115 5.07 20.69 15.40
C PHE A 115 3.91 21.10 14.48
N GLY A 116 3.90 20.65 13.22
CA GLY A 116 2.83 20.87 12.26
C GLY A 116 3.10 21.93 11.19
N PHE A 117 4.21 22.68 11.26
CA PHE A 117 4.47 23.80 10.35
C PHE A 117 5.15 23.34 9.05
N ASP A 118 4.69 23.78 7.89
CA ASP A 118 5.21 23.35 6.56
C ASP A 118 6.54 24.03 6.22
N PHE A 119 7.60 23.62 6.92
CA PHE A 119 8.98 24.10 6.73
C PHE A 119 9.74 23.33 5.65
N TYR A 120 10.54 24.07 4.88
CA TYR A 120 11.49 23.57 3.89
C TYR A 120 12.92 23.94 4.31
N TRP A 121 13.90 23.22 3.76
CA TRP A 121 15.31 23.29 4.12
C TRP A 121 16.15 23.84 2.98
N ASP A 122 17.06 24.77 3.28
CA ASP A 122 18.13 25.21 2.37
C ASP A 122 19.45 25.39 3.13
N ASP A 123 20.56 24.90 2.59
CA ASP A 123 21.91 25.12 3.12
C ASP A 123 22.98 24.86 2.04
N LYS A 124 23.97 25.75 1.93
CA LYS A 124 25.05 25.67 0.93
C LYS A 124 26.18 24.71 1.32
N PHE A 125 26.34 24.40 2.61
CA PHE A 125 27.50 23.72 3.18
C PHE A 125 27.17 22.39 3.87
N CYS A 126 25.96 22.22 4.40
CA CYS A 126 25.53 21.02 5.09
C CYS A 126 24.71 20.08 4.18
N THR A 127 24.74 18.78 4.48
CA THR A 127 23.81 17.82 3.87
C THR A 127 22.52 17.75 4.67
N ASN A 128 21.36 17.74 4.02
CA ASN A 128 20.10 17.50 4.70
C ASN A 128 20.04 16.05 5.23
N LEU A 129 20.08 15.86 6.56
CA LEU A 129 20.01 14.55 7.21
C LEU A 129 18.64 14.25 7.78
N PHE A 130 18.01 15.24 8.42
CA PHE A 130 16.78 15.05 9.20
C PHE A 130 15.49 15.41 8.46
N ALA A 131 15.58 16.16 7.36
CA ALA A 131 14.42 16.67 6.61
C ALA A 131 14.52 16.38 5.10
N LYS A 132 15.09 15.23 4.71
CA LYS A 132 15.25 14.84 3.30
C LYS A 132 13.92 14.81 2.55
N GLY A 133 13.90 15.35 1.33
CA GLY A 133 12.70 15.46 0.50
C GLY A 133 11.91 16.76 0.73
N PHE A 134 12.38 17.62 1.62
CA PHE A 134 11.82 18.94 1.91
C PHE A 134 12.83 20.04 1.61
N GLU A 135 13.67 19.84 0.59
CA GLU A 135 14.61 20.85 0.11
C GLU A 135 13.87 22.01 -0.57
N PHE A 136 14.43 23.21 -0.47
CA PHE A 136 13.98 24.38 -1.21
C PHE A 136 14.16 24.16 -2.72
N ASP A 137 13.11 24.42 -3.50
CA ASP A 137 13.12 24.31 -4.96
C ASP A 137 12.82 25.67 -5.59
N GLU A 138 13.84 26.27 -6.20
CA GLU A 138 13.76 27.58 -6.87
C GLU A 138 12.75 27.59 -8.05
N ILE A 139 12.39 26.42 -8.59
CA ILE A 139 11.54 26.29 -9.79
C ILE A 139 10.05 26.24 -9.43
N ASN A 140 9.68 25.59 -8.32
CA ASN A 140 8.29 25.36 -7.89
C ASN A 140 7.84 26.37 -6.82
N ASN A 141 8.05 27.66 -7.13
CA ASN A 141 8.05 28.74 -6.15
C ASN A 141 6.63 29.13 -5.71
N GLY A 142 6.17 28.56 -4.59
CA GLY A 142 5.07 29.14 -3.79
C GLY A 142 5.59 30.30 -2.93
N ALA A 143 4.75 31.29 -2.63
CA ALA A 143 5.15 32.37 -1.72
C ALA A 143 5.38 31.84 -0.30
N TYR A 144 6.56 32.10 0.27
CA TYR A 144 6.90 31.76 1.65
C TYR A 144 6.50 32.90 2.59
N GLU A 145 5.72 32.60 3.63
CA GLU A 145 5.24 33.61 4.59
C GLU A 145 6.41 34.18 5.41
N LEU A 146 7.39 33.35 5.78
CA LEU A 146 8.57 33.77 6.54
C LEU A 146 9.77 32.86 6.27
N VAL A 147 10.97 33.47 6.25
CA VAL A 147 12.26 32.75 6.21
C VAL A 147 12.92 32.83 7.59
N THR A 148 13.35 31.68 8.13
CA THR A 148 14.25 31.62 9.27
C THR A 148 15.70 31.62 8.82
N ALA A 149 16.58 32.27 9.56
CA ALA A 149 18.01 32.36 9.25
C ALA A 149 18.81 32.37 10.56
N PHE A 150 18.99 31.20 11.15
CA PHE A 150 19.62 31.06 12.46
C PHE A 150 21.11 30.74 12.33
N GLU A 151 21.96 31.52 13.00
CA GLU A 151 23.42 31.34 13.04
C GLU A 151 24.07 31.42 11.64
N VAL A 152 23.59 32.33 10.80
CA VAL A 152 24.12 32.54 9.44
C VAL A 152 24.59 33.97 9.18
N PHE A 153 24.03 34.95 9.90
CA PHE A 153 24.28 36.36 9.65
C PHE A 153 25.75 36.72 9.90
N GLU A 154 26.34 36.11 10.92
CA GLU A 154 27.75 36.26 11.30
C GLU A 154 28.74 35.73 10.27
N HIS A 155 28.26 34.90 9.35
CA HIS A 155 29.05 34.22 8.32
C HIS A 155 28.99 34.92 6.96
N PHE A 156 28.10 35.90 6.78
CA PHE A 156 27.92 36.57 5.50
C PHE A 156 29.15 37.40 5.13
N ILE A 157 29.81 37.02 4.03
CA ILE A 157 30.90 37.80 3.44
C ILE A 157 30.35 39.12 2.91
N ASN A 158 29.18 39.10 2.27
CA ASN A 158 28.44 40.24 1.75
C ASN A 158 27.02 40.27 2.36
N PRO A 159 26.84 40.84 3.57
CA PRO A 159 25.55 40.82 4.27
C PRO A 159 24.36 41.33 3.46
N ILE A 160 24.54 42.42 2.72
CA ILE A 160 23.46 43.05 1.94
C ILE A 160 22.99 42.13 0.80
N GLU A 161 23.92 41.48 0.11
CA GLU A 161 23.61 40.56 -0.99
C GLU A 161 22.85 39.33 -0.47
N GLU A 162 23.30 38.73 0.63
CA GLU A 162 22.63 37.58 1.24
C GLU A 162 21.24 37.94 1.79
N ILE A 163 21.09 39.13 2.40
CA ILE A 163 19.78 39.62 2.85
C ILE A 163 18.86 39.87 1.65
N GLU A 164 19.36 40.38 0.53
CA GLU A 164 18.58 40.54 -0.70
C GLU A 164 18.12 39.19 -1.26
N ASN A 165 18.96 38.16 -1.21
CA ASN A 165 18.58 36.80 -1.58
C ASN A 165 17.43 36.29 -0.71
N ILE A 166 17.51 36.46 0.62
CA ILE A 166 16.43 36.07 1.54
C ILE A 166 15.16 36.89 1.28
N LEU A 167 15.28 38.20 1.03
CA LEU A 167 14.16 39.11 0.76
C LEU A 167 13.47 38.89 -0.58
N ASN A 168 14.11 38.16 -1.51
CA ASN A 168 13.49 37.67 -2.73
C ASN A 168 12.57 36.47 -2.48
N ILE A 169 12.78 35.75 -1.36
CA ILE A 169 11.96 34.61 -0.96
C ILE A 169 10.80 35.07 -0.07
N SER A 170 11.07 35.90 0.94
CA SER A 170 10.02 36.45 1.83
C SER A 170 10.37 37.83 2.37
N LYS A 171 9.36 38.68 2.61
CA LYS A 171 9.52 39.98 3.30
C LYS A 171 9.58 39.87 4.81
N ASN A 172 9.44 38.66 5.35
CA ASN A 172 9.52 38.39 6.78
C ASN A 172 10.72 37.48 7.06
N ILE A 173 11.65 37.95 7.89
CA ILE A 173 12.88 37.24 8.24
C ILE A 173 12.99 37.15 9.75
N LEU A 174 12.96 35.93 10.29
CA LEU A 174 13.26 35.64 11.69
C LEU A 174 14.67 35.06 11.79
N PHE A 175 15.59 35.76 12.43
CA PHE A 175 17.00 35.39 12.39
C PHE A 175 17.66 35.48 13.75
N SER A 176 18.78 34.77 13.89
CA SER A 176 19.64 34.89 15.06
C SER A 176 21.00 35.45 14.70
N THR A 177 21.45 36.39 15.53
CA THR A 177 22.84 36.84 15.60
C THR A 177 23.02 37.64 16.88
N GLU A 178 24.10 37.38 17.63
CA GLU A 178 24.38 38.15 18.85
C GLU A 178 24.78 39.59 18.50
N ILE A 179 24.11 40.56 19.11
CA ILE A 179 24.45 41.97 18.95
C ILE A 179 25.74 42.29 19.71
N LEU A 180 26.64 43.02 19.05
CA LEU A 180 27.87 43.53 19.66
C LEU A 180 27.57 44.31 20.94
N PRO A 181 28.09 43.88 22.11
CA PRO A 181 27.83 44.54 23.38
C PRO A 181 28.32 46.00 23.42
N GLU A 182 27.67 46.84 24.25
CA GLU A 182 28.01 48.27 24.38
C GLU A 182 29.46 48.54 24.81
N ASN A 183 30.08 47.62 25.54
CA ASN A 183 31.49 47.72 25.92
C ASN A 183 32.47 47.46 24.74
N ASN A 184 31.94 47.17 23.54
CA ASN A 184 32.65 47.02 22.28
C ASN A 184 33.89 46.10 22.38
N PRO A 185 33.71 44.84 22.82
CA PRO A 185 34.81 43.94 23.11
C PRO A 185 35.59 43.57 21.83
N LYS A 186 36.89 43.33 21.98
CA LYS A 186 37.76 42.86 20.89
C LYS A 186 37.57 41.35 20.63
N PRO A 187 38.06 40.81 19.50
CA PRO A 187 37.87 39.40 19.14
C PRO A 187 38.33 38.35 20.16
N ASN A 188 39.28 38.69 21.04
CA ASN A 188 39.76 37.81 22.10
C ASN A 188 39.03 38.00 23.46
N GLU A 189 38.13 38.98 23.55
CA GLU A 189 37.43 39.37 24.79
C GLU A 189 35.97 38.90 24.82
N TRP A 190 35.41 38.53 23.66
CA TRP A 190 34.04 38.05 23.54
C TRP A 190 33.98 36.78 22.70
N TRP A 191 33.39 35.74 23.28
CA TRP A 191 33.36 34.39 22.72
C TRP A 191 32.70 34.31 21.35
N TYR A 192 31.77 35.21 21.03
CA TYR A 192 31.01 35.20 19.79
C TYR A 192 31.82 35.58 18.54
N TYR A 193 33.01 36.17 18.69
CA TYR A 193 33.92 36.32 17.55
C TYR A 193 34.54 35.00 17.07
N SER A 194 34.52 33.97 17.93
CA SER A 194 35.05 32.61 17.71
C SER A 194 36.28 32.52 16.76
N PRO A 195 37.39 33.24 17.03
CA PRO A 195 38.52 33.29 16.09
C PRO A 195 39.18 31.93 15.87
N HIS A 196 39.00 30.99 16.79
CA HIS A 196 39.52 29.62 16.64
C HIS A 196 38.78 28.81 15.58
N ASP A 197 37.51 29.13 15.31
CA ASP A 197 36.68 28.51 14.26
C ASP A 197 36.75 29.32 12.96
N GLY A 198 36.91 30.64 13.07
CA GLY A 198 37.22 31.51 11.93
C GLY A 198 36.06 31.79 10.97
N GLN A 199 34.85 31.35 11.30
CA GLN A 199 33.65 31.52 10.47
C GLN A 199 32.90 32.83 10.78
N HIS A 200 33.03 33.41 11.98
CA HIS A 200 32.34 34.64 12.39
C HIS A 200 33.11 35.87 11.90
N ILE A 201 32.67 36.44 10.78
CA ILE A 201 33.37 37.52 10.06
C ILE A 201 32.57 38.82 10.00
N SER A 202 31.28 38.79 10.35
CA SER A 202 30.33 39.90 10.25
C SER A 202 29.59 40.08 11.58
N ILE A 203 29.86 41.13 12.34
CA ILE A 203 29.24 41.33 13.66
C ILE A 203 28.36 42.58 13.66
N TYR A 204 27.11 42.40 14.07
CA TYR A 204 26.06 43.41 13.96
C TYR A 204 25.87 44.18 15.26
N THR A 205 25.50 45.45 15.13
CA THR A 205 24.97 46.26 16.24
C THR A 205 23.46 46.45 16.03
N THR A 206 22.73 46.88 17.06
CA THR A 206 21.33 47.31 16.91
C THR A 206 21.19 48.36 15.82
N LYS A 207 22.11 49.34 15.76
CA LYS A 207 22.11 50.39 14.73
C LYS A 207 22.33 49.84 13.32
N THR A 208 23.12 48.77 13.18
CA THR A 208 23.32 48.09 11.91
C THR A 208 22.02 47.43 11.43
N LEU A 209 21.35 46.69 12.31
CA LEU A 209 20.07 46.06 11.99
C LEU A 209 18.97 47.09 11.68
N SER A 210 18.93 48.22 12.42
CA SER A 210 17.98 49.30 12.14
C SER A 210 18.19 49.90 10.75
N LYS A 211 19.45 50.10 10.34
CA LYS A 211 19.74 50.59 8.98
C LYS A 211 19.35 49.62 7.87
N ILE A 212 19.49 48.31 8.12
CA ILE A 212 19.03 47.28 7.18
C ILE A 212 17.50 47.37 7.05
N ALA A 213 16.79 47.48 8.18
CA ALA A 213 15.33 47.65 8.19
C ALA A 213 14.89 48.91 7.42
N GLU A 214 15.55 50.05 7.66
CA GLU A 214 15.30 51.31 6.94
C GLU A 214 15.56 51.17 5.44
N LYS A 215 16.65 50.51 5.04
CA LYS A 215 17.02 50.32 3.62
C LYS A 215 15.94 49.57 2.83
N TYR A 216 15.31 48.57 3.43
CA TYR A 216 14.29 47.75 2.79
C TYR A 216 12.85 48.10 3.18
N ASN A 217 12.65 49.20 3.91
CA ASN A 217 11.35 49.66 4.41
C ASN A 217 10.60 48.58 5.22
N LEU A 218 11.32 47.94 6.15
CA LEU A 218 10.82 46.92 7.07
C LEU A 218 10.87 47.43 8.52
N ASN A 219 10.09 46.81 9.39
CA ASN A 219 10.13 47.02 10.83
C ASN A 219 11.12 46.04 11.47
N LEU A 220 11.95 46.51 12.41
CA LEU A 220 12.84 45.69 13.22
C LEU A 220 12.24 45.47 14.62
N TYR A 221 12.12 44.21 15.00
CA TYR A 221 11.83 43.78 16.37
C TYR A 221 12.98 42.91 16.87
N SER A 222 13.36 43.06 18.15
CA SER A 222 14.52 42.38 18.73
C SER A 222 14.25 42.05 20.19
N ASP A 223 14.80 40.93 20.68
CA ASP A 223 14.86 40.62 22.11
C ASP A 223 16.00 41.35 22.84
N GLY A 224 16.78 42.15 22.12
CA GLY A 224 17.93 42.90 22.64
C GLY A 224 19.21 42.07 22.80
N ALA A 225 19.18 40.79 22.42
CA ALA A 225 20.32 39.88 22.49
C ALA A 225 20.58 39.24 21.12
N SER A 226 20.02 38.06 20.88
CA SER A 226 20.34 37.24 19.71
C SER A 226 19.17 36.87 18.83
N PHE A 227 17.95 37.33 19.12
CA PHE A 227 16.77 36.91 18.35
C PHE A 227 16.01 38.11 17.79
N HIS A 228 15.86 38.15 16.47
CA HIS A 228 15.42 39.35 15.74
C HIS A 228 14.43 39.01 14.63
N LEU A 229 13.52 39.95 14.35
CA LEU A 229 12.52 39.86 13.28
C LEU A 229 12.56 41.13 12.43
N LEU A 230 12.79 40.96 11.13
CA LEU A 230 12.52 41.97 10.11
C LEU A 230 11.22 41.62 9.42
N THR A 231 10.25 42.54 9.36
CA THR A 231 8.93 42.24 8.80
C THR A 231 8.26 43.50 8.26
N GLU A 232 7.42 43.36 7.23
CA GLU A 232 6.54 44.43 6.76
C GLU A 232 5.34 44.66 7.70
N LYS A 233 5.05 43.71 8.60
CA LYS A 233 3.94 43.81 9.56
C LYS A 233 4.24 44.87 10.62
N ASN A 234 3.22 45.65 10.98
CA ASN A 234 3.29 46.59 12.10
C ASN A 234 2.76 45.91 13.36
N LEU A 235 3.68 45.48 14.23
CA LEU A 235 3.39 44.81 15.49
C LEU A 235 3.41 45.79 16.68
N PRO A 236 2.64 45.53 17.76
CA PRO A 236 2.77 46.26 19.01
C PRO A 236 4.22 46.20 19.54
N PRO A 237 4.77 47.30 20.12
CA PRO A 237 6.20 47.39 20.47
C PRO A 237 6.74 46.23 21.32
N ASP A 238 5.96 45.75 22.28
CA ASP A 238 6.38 44.72 23.23
C ASP A 238 5.94 43.30 22.85
N LEU A 239 5.19 43.12 21.75
CA LEU A 239 4.60 41.82 21.41
C LEU A 239 5.69 40.78 21.12
N PHE A 240 6.62 41.11 20.23
CA PHE A 240 7.70 40.21 19.84
C PHE A 240 8.54 39.79 21.06
N ASN A 241 8.99 40.77 21.84
CA ASN A 241 9.79 40.51 23.04
C ASN A 241 9.01 39.67 24.07
N THR A 242 7.71 39.92 24.24
CA THR A 242 6.86 39.13 25.14
C THR A 242 6.75 37.68 24.67
N LEU A 243 6.53 37.44 23.38
CA LEU A 243 6.43 36.09 22.83
C LEU A 243 7.76 35.31 22.92
N CYS A 244 8.91 35.99 22.80
CA CYS A 244 10.22 35.38 22.97
C CYS A 244 10.49 34.87 24.41
N HIS A 245 9.85 35.48 25.41
CA HIS A 245 10.10 35.22 26.83
C HIS A 245 8.94 34.51 27.56
N SER A 246 7.79 34.36 26.92
CA SER A 246 6.61 33.72 27.52
C SER A 246 6.74 32.20 27.55
N PRO A 247 6.17 31.52 28.58
CA PRO A 247 6.08 30.07 28.59
C PRO A 247 5.22 29.57 27.41
N ILE A 248 5.73 28.55 26.71
CA ILE A 248 5.07 27.96 25.53
C ILE A 248 3.92 27.06 25.97
N GLU A 249 2.69 27.48 25.69
CA GLU A 249 1.48 26.64 25.76
C GLU A 249 1.52 25.59 24.64
N PRO A 250 0.90 24.40 24.82
CA PRO A 250 0.80 23.41 23.74
C PRO A 250 0.02 23.97 22.54
N PHE A 251 0.62 23.93 21.35
CA PHE A 251 -0.06 24.33 20.12
C PHE A 251 -1.12 23.29 19.75
N ASN A 252 -2.35 23.73 19.45
CA ASN A 252 -3.40 22.85 18.93
C ASN A 252 -3.23 22.68 17.41
N LYS A 253 -2.06 22.20 16.98
CA LYS A 253 -1.73 21.92 15.56
C LYS A 253 -1.31 20.46 15.43
N GLN A 254 -1.84 19.80 14.40
CA GLN A 254 -1.50 18.39 14.12
C GLN A 254 -0.11 18.30 13.51
N SER A 255 0.66 17.29 13.91
CA SER A 255 1.99 17.01 13.35
C SER A 255 1.91 16.63 11.87
N LEU A 256 2.85 17.12 11.05
CA LEU A 256 2.99 16.69 9.65
C LEU A 256 3.71 15.35 9.50
N LEU A 257 4.14 14.71 10.60
CA LEU A 257 4.96 13.50 10.56
C LEU A 257 4.33 12.36 9.72
N GLN A 258 3.01 12.18 9.81
CA GLN A 258 2.31 11.14 9.05
C GLN A 258 2.24 11.46 7.55
N GLU A 259 1.99 12.72 7.20
CA GLU A 259 1.99 13.19 5.82
C GLU A 259 3.39 13.10 5.21
N ASP A 260 4.41 13.51 5.97
CA ASP A 260 5.81 13.46 5.57
C ASP A 260 6.28 12.02 5.34
N TYR A 261 5.90 11.09 6.21
CA TYR A 261 6.18 9.67 6.03
C TYR A 261 5.59 9.18 4.70
N SER A 262 4.34 9.53 4.43
CA SER A 262 3.65 9.16 3.19
C SER A 262 4.37 9.73 1.96
N LYS A 263 4.74 11.03 1.97
CA LYS A 263 5.53 11.66 0.90
C LYS A 263 6.89 10.99 0.68
N ALA A 264 7.58 10.60 1.76
CA ALA A 264 8.86 9.89 1.67
C ALA A 264 8.71 8.49 1.05
N VAL A 265 7.65 7.77 1.41
CA VAL A 265 7.29 6.48 0.82
C VAL A 265 6.99 6.63 -0.68
N ILE A 266 6.17 7.62 -1.07
CA ILE A 266 5.86 7.94 -2.49
C ILE A 266 7.14 8.24 -3.30
N SER A 267 8.06 9.04 -2.76
CA SER A 267 9.34 9.36 -3.43
C SER A 267 10.22 8.11 -3.65
N LEU A 268 10.21 7.18 -2.69
CA LEU A 268 10.90 5.89 -2.84
C LEU A 268 10.22 4.99 -3.88
N ILE A 269 8.89 4.97 -3.92
CA ILE A 269 8.10 4.25 -4.93
C ILE A 269 8.40 4.81 -6.34
N ASN A 270 8.40 6.14 -6.51
CA ASN A 270 8.66 6.81 -7.78
C ASN A 270 10.12 6.66 -8.28
N ARG A 271 11.11 6.64 -7.37
CA ARG A 271 12.50 6.29 -7.74
C ARG A 271 12.62 4.87 -8.26
N ASN A 272 11.80 3.96 -7.75
CA ASN A 272 11.75 2.60 -8.27
C ASN A 272 10.99 2.53 -9.61
N HIS A 273 9.96 3.35 -9.84
CA HIS A 273 9.29 3.47 -11.16
C HIS A 273 10.21 3.86 -12.32
N ASN A 274 11.18 4.76 -12.11
CA ASN A 274 12.16 5.09 -13.16
C ASN A 274 13.15 3.95 -13.46
N ASN A 275 13.25 2.93 -12.60
CA ASN A 275 13.94 1.68 -12.89
C ASN A 275 13.01 0.58 -13.43
N PHE A 276 11.69 0.78 -13.42
CA PHE A 276 10.68 -0.18 -13.89
C PHE A 276 10.24 0.01 -15.35
N ILE A 277 10.52 1.16 -15.99
CA ILE A 277 10.19 1.40 -17.43
C ILE A 277 11.23 0.75 -18.40
N ARG A 278 12.05 -0.18 -17.94
CA ARG A 278 12.91 -1.00 -18.82
C ARG A 278 12.82 -2.48 -18.49
N ALA A 279 11.63 -3.04 -18.67
CA ALA A 279 11.49 -4.44 -19.05
C ALA A 279 10.28 -4.54 -20.00
N ASP A 280 10.61 -4.74 -21.28
CA ASP A 280 9.74 -5.08 -22.41
C ASP A 280 8.66 -4.06 -22.80
N GLU A 281 9.07 -3.11 -23.66
CA GLU A 281 8.20 -2.51 -24.66
C GLU A 281 7.75 -3.63 -25.63
N ASP A 282 6.67 -4.32 -25.29
CA ASP A 282 5.74 -4.81 -26.31
C ASP A 282 4.63 -3.79 -26.42
N SER A 283 4.62 -3.09 -27.56
CA SER A 283 3.56 -2.23 -28.01
C SER A 283 2.29 -3.05 -28.23
N ASP A 284 1.31 -2.91 -27.35
CA ASP A 284 -0.08 -3.11 -27.72
C ASP A 284 -0.91 -1.92 -27.21
N SER A 285 -1.75 -1.43 -28.11
CA SER A 285 -2.44 -0.14 -28.06
C SER A 285 -3.62 -0.12 -27.08
N SER A 286 -3.76 1.01 -26.38
CA SER A 286 -5.01 1.67 -25.95
C SER A 286 -6.05 0.85 -25.15
N ALA A 287 -5.77 0.63 -23.86
CA ALA A 287 -6.70 0.70 -22.71
C ALA A 287 -5.92 0.27 -21.46
N ASP A 288 -6.02 1.00 -20.34
CA ASP A 288 -5.37 0.59 -19.08
C ASP A 288 -5.97 -0.75 -18.61
N ASN A 289 -5.12 -1.75 -18.39
CA ASN A 289 -5.54 -3.06 -17.87
C ASN A 289 -6.09 -2.88 -16.45
N PRO A 290 -7.19 -3.56 -16.05
CA PRO A 290 -7.69 -3.46 -14.69
C PRO A 290 -6.63 -3.92 -13.70
N ILE A 291 -6.51 -3.19 -12.59
CA ILE A 291 -5.53 -3.43 -11.53
C ILE A 291 -6.23 -4.07 -10.34
N ILE A 292 -5.91 -5.34 -10.11
CA ILE A 292 -6.37 -6.13 -8.98
C ILE A 292 -5.22 -6.25 -7.97
N LEU A 293 -5.42 -5.69 -6.78
CA LEU A 293 -4.48 -5.83 -5.67
C LEU A 293 -4.74 -7.12 -4.90
N VAL A 294 -3.69 -7.91 -4.68
CA VAL A 294 -3.73 -9.12 -3.87
C VAL A 294 -2.91 -8.89 -2.60
N ASP A 295 -3.55 -8.79 -1.44
CA ASP A 295 -2.81 -8.70 -0.18
C ASP A 295 -2.21 -10.06 0.21
N GLY A 296 -0.89 -10.16 0.15
CA GLY A 296 -0.10 -11.35 0.45
C GLY A 296 0.01 -11.69 1.95
N VAL A 297 -0.84 -11.10 2.81
CA VAL A 297 -0.87 -11.28 4.27
C VAL A 297 -0.63 -12.70 4.76
N PHE A 298 -1.19 -13.74 4.12
CA PHE A 298 -1.06 -15.09 4.62
C PHE A 298 0.36 -15.65 4.51
N PHE A 299 1.16 -15.19 3.54
CA PHE A 299 2.53 -15.65 3.34
C PHE A 299 3.42 -15.34 4.55
N GLN A 300 3.11 -14.27 5.29
CA GLN A 300 3.83 -13.92 6.52
C GLN A 300 3.40 -14.77 7.72
N LEU A 301 2.14 -15.20 7.78
CA LEU A 301 1.54 -15.84 8.95
C LEU A 301 1.93 -17.31 9.03
N TYR A 302 1.70 -18.03 7.93
CA TYR A 302 1.84 -19.48 7.89
C TYR A 302 2.21 -19.99 6.49
N GLN A 303 3.04 -21.04 6.44
CA GLN A 303 3.32 -21.79 5.20
C GLN A 303 2.44 -23.05 5.12
N THR A 304 1.13 -22.88 5.16
CA THR A 304 0.14 -23.98 5.16
C THR A 304 -0.63 -24.08 3.84
N GLY A 305 -1.78 -24.79 3.83
CA GLY A 305 -2.60 -25.02 2.64
C GLY A 305 -3.03 -23.74 1.90
N ILE A 306 -3.40 -22.68 2.61
CA ILE A 306 -3.81 -21.41 1.98
C ILE A 306 -2.64 -20.74 1.24
N ALA A 307 -1.41 -20.78 1.79
CA ALA A 307 -0.22 -20.31 1.08
C ALA A 307 0.03 -21.11 -0.21
N ARG A 308 -0.27 -22.42 -0.20
CA ARG A 308 -0.18 -23.27 -1.40
C ARG A 308 -1.25 -22.93 -2.43
N VAL A 309 -2.47 -22.58 -2.02
CA VAL A 309 -3.53 -22.07 -2.90
C VAL A 309 -3.05 -20.83 -3.65
N TRP A 310 -2.64 -19.79 -2.92
CA TRP A 310 -2.19 -18.53 -3.55
C TRP A 310 -0.94 -18.68 -4.40
N LYS A 311 0.04 -19.44 -3.93
CA LYS A 311 1.23 -19.74 -4.75
C LYS A 311 0.85 -20.42 -6.06
N SER A 312 -0.09 -21.37 -6.03
CA SER A 312 -0.53 -22.08 -7.24
C SER A 312 -1.33 -21.17 -8.18
N LEU A 313 -2.21 -20.31 -7.65
CA LEU A 313 -2.94 -19.32 -8.45
C LEU A 313 -1.97 -18.37 -9.18
N LEU A 314 -1.00 -17.80 -8.46
CA LEU A 314 0.01 -16.91 -9.03
C LEU A 314 0.89 -17.60 -10.10
N GLU A 315 1.28 -18.87 -9.89
CA GLU A 315 2.03 -19.65 -10.88
C GLU A 315 1.21 -19.94 -12.15
N GLU A 316 -0.07 -20.30 -12.02
CA GLU A 316 -0.97 -20.53 -13.16
C GLU A 316 -1.25 -19.23 -13.91
N TRP A 317 -1.49 -18.12 -13.20
CA TRP A 317 -1.70 -16.81 -13.79
C TRP A 317 -0.45 -16.27 -14.51
N ALA A 318 0.74 -16.55 -13.99
CA ALA A 318 1.99 -16.21 -14.68
C ALA A 318 2.13 -16.96 -16.01
N THR A 319 1.58 -18.18 -16.07
CA THR A 319 1.63 -19.02 -17.28
C THR A 319 0.60 -18.60 -18.33
N ASN A 320 -0.58 -18.13 -17.92
CA ASN A 320 -1.66 -17.74 -18.84
C ASN A 320 -1.75 -16.21 -19.12
N GLY A 321 -0.82 -15.43 -18.56
CA GLY A 321 -0.71 -13.98 -18.78
C GLY A 321 -1.64 -13.12 -17.93
N PHE A 322 -2.43 -13.71 -17.02
CA PHE A 322 -3.34 -12.96 -16.15
C PHE A 322 -2.61 -12.06 -15.14
N THR A 323 -1.32 -12.29 -14.88
CA THR A 323 -0.52 -11.48 -13.95
C THR A 323 -0.36 -10.02 -14.38
N LYS A 324 -0.62 -9.67 -15.64
CA LYS A 324 -0.68 -8.26 -16.08
C LYS A 324 -1.73 -7.44 -15.34
N HIS A 325 -2.76 -8.09 -14.79
CA HIS A 325 -3.81 -7.48 -13.97
C HIS A 325 -3.51 -7.54 -12.47
N ILE A 326 -2.49 -8.28 -12.03
CA ILE A 326 -2.22 -8.54 -10.62
C ILE A 326 -1.06 -7.68 -10.12
N VAL A 327 -1.23 -7.09 -8.94
CA VAL A 327 -0.13 -6.60 -8.10
C VAL A 327 -0.27 -7.24 -6.72
N VAL A 328 0.76 -7.95 -6.28
CA VAL A 328 0.78 -8.58 -4.95
C VAL A 328 1.38 -7.60 -3.94
N LEU A 329 0.64 -7.27 -2.89
CA LEU A 329 1.17 -6.56 -1.74
C LEU A 329 1.96 -7.54 -0.88
N ASP A 330 3.29 -7.40 -0.89
CA ASP A 330 4.22 -8.29 -0.22
C ASP A 330 4.53 -7.80 1.19
N ARG A 331 3.84 -8.38 2.17
CA ARG A 331 3.99 -8.08 3.59
C ARG A 331 5.37 -8.52 4.09
N GLY A 332 6.25 -7.55 4.33
CA GLY A 332 7.60 -7.77 4.83
C GLY A 332 8.50 -8.66 3.96
N GLY A 333 8.25 -8.72 2.65
CA GLY A 333 9.04 -9.53 1.73
C GLY A 333 8.84 -11.05 1.87
N THR A 334 7.68 -11.48 2.38
CA THR A 334 7.37 -12.89 2.68
C THR A 334 6.73 -13.66 1.52
N ALA A 335 6.16 -12.97 0.53
CA ALA A 335 5.51 -13.59 -0.61
C ALA A 335 6.53 -14.31 -1.53
N PRO A 336 6.18 -15.48 -2.10
CA PRO A 336 7.05 -16.17 -3.04
C PRO A 336 7.25 -15.32 -4.30
N LYS A 337 8.50 -15.12 -4.72
CA LYS A 337 8.83 -14.36 -5.93
C LYS A 337 8.66 -15.24 -7.18
N ILE A 338 7.56 -15.02 -7.90
CA ILE A 338 7.20 -15.72 -9.12
C ILE A 338 7.48 -14.80 -10.31
N SER A 339 8.16 -15.31 -11.33
CA SER A 339 8.46 -14.54 -12.53
C SER A 339 7.18 -14.12 -13.25
N GLY A 340 7.11 -12.85 -13.68
CA GLY A 340 5.93 -12.28 -14.34
C GLY A 340 4.85 -11.73 -13.39
N VAL A 341 5.02 -11.85 -12.07
CA VAL A 341 4.12 -11.24 -11.08
C VAL A 341 4.72 -9.91 -10.60
N ARG A 342 3.89 -8.86 -10.51
CA ARG A 342 4.27 -7.57 -9.92
C ARG A 342 4.10 -7.61 -8.40
N TYR A 343 5.07 -7.08 -7.66
CA TYR A 343 5.05 -7.04 -6.20
C TYR A 343 5.28 -5.62 -5.69
N LEU A 344 4.52 -5.22 -4.67
CA LEU A 344 4.74 -4.00 -3.89
C LEU A 344 5.02 -4.40 -2.44
N GLU A 345 6.26 -4.18 -1.98
CA GLU A 345 6.61 -4.50 -0.59
C GLU A 345 6.01 -3.47 0.37
N ILE A 346 5.33 -3.96 1.40
CA ILE A 346 4.65 -3.14 2.42
C ILE A 346 4.92 -3.70 3.83
N SER A 347 4.53 -2.94 4.86
CA SER A 347 4.71 -3.32 6.26
C SER A 347 4.03 -4.65 6.60
N ASN A 348 4.60 -5.36 7.58
CA ASN A 348 3.97 -6.56 8.16
C ASN A 348 2.59 -6.22 8.73
N TYR A 349 1.69 -7.19 8.67
CA TYR A 349 0.37 -7.07 9.27
C TYR A 349 0.41 -7.36 10.76
N ASP A 350 -0.31 -6.56 11.55
CA ASP A 350 -0.44 -6.74 13.00
C ASP A 350 -1.91 -6.66 13.42
N TYR A 351 -2.44 -7.76 13.97
CA TYR A 351 -3.80 -7.84 14.52
C TYR A 351 -4.05 -6.88 15.69
N SER A 352 -3.01 -6.27 16.27
CA SER A 352 -3.17 -5.24 17.30
C SER A 352 -3.51 -3.85 16.72
N ASN A 353 -3.36 -3.64 15.41
CA ASN A 353 -3.52 -2.33 14.77
C ASN A 353 -4.22 -2.42 13.39
N THR A 354 -5.38 -3.06 13.37
CA THR A 354 -6.14 -3.35 12.14
C THR A 354 -6.68 -2.11 11.44
N ASP A 355 -7.00 -1.04 12.18
CA ASP A 355 -7.60 0.18 11.61
C ASP A 355 -6.57 1.01 10.84
N ALA A 356 -5.35 1.12 11.36
CA ALA A 356 -4.27 1.80 10.63
C ALA A 356 -3.88 1.01 9.36
N ASP A 357 -3.87 -0.33 9.45
CA ASP A 357 -3.61 -1.19 8.30
C ASP A 357 -4.67 -1.02 7.20
N LYS A 358 -5.95 -0.99 7.60
CA LYS A 358 -7.07 -0.72 6.72
C LYS A 358 -6.94 0.61 5.98
N GLN A 359 -6.55 1.68 6.68
CA GLN A 359 -6.33 3.00 6.07
C GLN A 359 -5.16 2.99 5.09
N MET A 360 -4.04 2.37 5.47
CA MET A 360 -2.88 2.22 4.59
C MET A 360 -3.22 1.43 3.32
N LEU A 361 -3.94 0.31 3.45
CA LEU A 361 -4.39 -0.48 2.31
C LEU A 361 -5.31 0.31 1.38
N GLN A 362 -6.25 1.10 1.94
CA GLN A 362 -7.09 1.96 1.12
C GLN A 362 -6.26 3.00 0.36
N GLN A 363 -5.35 3.68 1.05
CA GLN A 363 -4.49 4.68 0.43
C GLN A 363 -3.68 4.07 -0.73
N ILE A 364 -3.14 2.86 -0.56
CA ILE A 364 -2.45 2.13 -1.63
C ILE A 364 -3.40 1.84 -2.81
N CYS A 365 -4.64 1.44 -2.53
CA CYS A 365 -5.63 1.20 -3.59
C CYS A 365 -5.92 2.49 -4.38
N ASP A 366 -6.12 3.61 -3.68
CA ASP A 366 -6.42 4.91 -4.30
C ASP A 366 -5.23 5.42 -5.14
N GLU A 367 -4.01 5.30 -4.62
CA GLU A 367 -2.77 5.76 -5.29
C GLU A 367 -2.45 4.94 -6.54
N ILE A 368 -2.74 3.63 -6.52
CA ILE A 368 -2.51 2.74 -7.67
C ILE A 368 -3.65 2.83 -8.69
N GLY A 369 -4.82 3.34 -8.30
CA GLY A 369 -6.03 3.25 -9.12
C GLY A 369 -6.53 1.80 -9.20
N ALA A 370 -6.55 1.09 -8.07
CA ALA A 370 -6.99 -0.31 -8.02
C ALA A 370 -8.51 -0.44 -8.24
N ASP A 371 -8.91 -1.19 -9.25
CA ASP A 371 -10.32 -1.51 -9.52
C ASP A 371 -10.90 -2.50 -8.50
N LEU A 372 -10.04 -3.34 -7.93
CA LEU A 372 -10.46 -4.44 -7.06
C LEU A 372 -9.35 -4.85 -6.10
N PHE A 373 -9.76 -5.31 -4.92
CA PHE A 373 -8.87 -5.89 -3.93
C PHE A 373 -9.30 -7.30 -3.52
N ILE A 374 -8.33 -8.15 -3.23
CA ILE A 374 -8.57 -9.45 -2.60
C ILE A 374 -7.48 -9.73 -1.55
N SER A 375 -7.90 -10.13 -0.36
CA SER A 375 -6.98 -10.52 0.70
C SER A 375 -6.71 -12.02 0.69
N SER A 376 -5.44 -12.41 0.79
CA SER A 376 -5.09 -13.82 0.95
C SER A 376 -5.57 -14.39 2.28
N TYR A 377 -5.66 -13.57 3.34
CA TYR A 377 -6.21 -14.00 4.63
C TYR A 377 -6.54 -12.81 5.55
N TYR A 378 -7.76 -12.35 5.34
CA TYR A 378 -8.55 -11.38 6.11
C TYR A 378 -7.81 -10.10 6.47
N THR A 379 -7.80 -9.18 5.52
CA THR A 379 -7.61 -7.74 5.69
C THR A 379 -8.78 -7.02 5.05
N THR A 380 -9.01 -5.75 5.42
CA THR A 380 -10.22 -5.01 5.02
C THR A 380 -9.87 -3.65 4.43
N LEU A 381 -10.84 -3.03 3.76
CA LEU A 381 -10.75 -1.74 3.08
C LEU A 381 -11.93 -0.84 3.43
N THR A 382 -11.84 0.45 3.12
CA THR A 382 -12.95 1.37 3.36
C THR A 382 -13.86 1.53 2.16
N THR A 383 -13.32 1.64 0.96
CA THR A 383 -14.07 2.09 -0.23
C THR A 383 -13.78 1.25 -1.47
N THR A 384 -12.55 0.79 -1.69
CA THR A 384 -12.24 -0.04 -2.86
C THR A 384 -13.01 -1.37 -2.80
N PRO A 385 -13.72 -1.77 -3.88
CA PRO A 385 -14.44 -3.04 -3.92
C PRO A 385 -13.53 -4.21 -3.60
N SER A 386 -14.04 -5.18 -2.84
CA SER A 386 -13.24 -6.31 -2.39
C SER A 386 -13.91 -7.66 -2.62
N VAL A 387 -13.09 -8.69 -2.88
CA VAL A 387 -13.55 -10.08 -2.99
C VAL A 387 -13.09 -10.85 -1.76
N PHE A 388 -14.02 -11.57 -1.13
CA PHE A 388 -13.72 -12.46 -0.01
C PHE A 388 -13.59 -13.90 -0.50
N MET A 389 -12.44 -14.54 -0.24
CA MET A 389 -12.26 -15.98 -0.47
C MET A 389 -12.42 -16.75 0.84
N ALA A 390 -13.50 -17.52 0.93
CA ALA A 390 -13.80 -18.41 2.05
C ALA A 390 -13.04 -19.74 1.91
N TYR A 391 -12.13 -19.99 2.84
CA TYR A 391 -11.41 -21.26 2.94
C TYR A 391 -12.13 -22.28 3.80
N ASP A 392 -12.79 -21.83 4.87
CA ASP A 392 -13.57 -22.64 5.79
C ASP A 392 -14.46 -21.76 6.69
N MET A 393 -15.42 -22.39 7.37
CA MET A 393 -16.19 -21.80 8.46
C MET A 393 -15.96 -22.56 9.78
N ILE A 394 -14.76 -23.12 9.99
CA ILE A 394 -14.44 -23.92 11.18
C ILE A 394 -14.70 -23.14 12.47
N PRO A 395 -14.20 -21.90 12.65
CA PRO A 395 -14.42 -21.16 13.89
C PRO A 395 -15.90 -20.99 14.22
N GLU A 396 -16.72 -20.69 13.21
CA GLU A 396 -18.16 -20.47 13.35
C GLU A 396 -18.91 -21.77 13.63
N VAL A 397 -18.69 -22.81 12.81
CA VAL A 397 -19.37 -24.11 12.91
C VAL A 397 -18.99 -24.85 14.19
N MET A 398 -17.73 -24.73 14.63
CA MET A 398 -17.24 -25.41 15.84
C MET A 398 -17.41 -24.59 17.13
N GLY A 399 -18.06 -23.42 17.06
CA GLY A 399 -18.36 -22.60 18.23
C GLY A 399 -17.11 -22.07 18.95
N TRP A 400 -16.09 -21.68 18.19
CA TRP A 400 -14.88 -21.07 18.75
C TRP A 400 -15.16 -19.67 19.30
N ASN A 401 -14.23 -19.14 20.10
CA ASN A 401 -14.38 -17.80 20.66
C ASN A 401 -14.22 -16.73 19.55
N MET A 402 -15.31 -16.05 19.20
CA MET A 402 -15.36 -14.97 18.21
C MET A 402 -14.75 -13.65 18.68
N ASP A 403 -14.33 -13.53 19.95
CA ASP A 403 -13.59 -12.37 20.46
C ASP A 403 -12.12 -12.33 19.97
N ASN A 404 -11.67 -13.37 19.27
CA ASN A 404 -10.35 -13.36 18.66
C ASN A 404 -10.29 -12.31 17.53
N PRO A 405 -9.31 -11.38 17.53
CA PRO A 405 -9.21 -10.33 16.51
C PRO A 405 -9.23 -10.85 15.07
N MET A 406 -8.63 -12.02 14.81
CA MET A 406 -8.62 -12.63 13.49
C MET A 406 -10.02 -12.99 12.99
N TRP A 407 -10.89 -13.50 13.86
CA TRP A 407 -12.27 -13.85 13.50
C TRP A 407 -13.15 -12.61 13.37
N GLN A 408 -12.87 -11.56 14.15
CA GLN A 408 -13.53 -10.27 13.98
C GLN A 408 -13.19 -9.64 12.62
N VAL A 409 -11.92 -9.65 12.22
CA VAL A 409 -11.49 -9.15 10.90
C VAL A 409 -12.06 -10.04 9.78
N LYS A 410 -12.12 -11.36 9.96
CA LYS A 410 -12.83 -12.26 9.03
C LYS A 410 -14.28 -11.80 8.81
N HIS A 411 -15.03 -11.58 9.89
CA HIS A 411 -16.44 -11.17 9.82
C HIS A 411 -16.60 -9.79 9.19
N GLN A 412 -15.68 -8.86 9.45
CA GLN A 412 -15.67 -7.55 8.79
C GLN A 412 -15.40 -7.69 7.29
N GLY A 413 -14.41 -8.51 6.91
CA GLY A 413 -14.09 -8.79 5.51
C GLY A 413 -15.25 -9.43 4.77
N ILE A 414 -15.98 -10.36 5.40
CA ILE A 414 -17.21 -10.93 4.82
C ILE A 414 -18.24 -9.83 4.59
N LYS A 415 -18.55 -9.02 5.60
CA LYS A 415 -19.60 -7.99 5.51
C LYS A 415 -19.29 -6.86 4.51
N GLN A 416 -18.01 -6.60 4.24
CA GLN A 416 -17.56 -5.52 3.35
C GLN A 416 -17.26 -6.00 1.93
N ALA A 417 -17.29 -7.32 1.69
CA ALA A 417 -16.99 -7.86 0.38
C ALA A 417 -18.13 -7.58 -0.62
N SER A 418 -17.72 -7.22 -1.83
CA SER A 418 -18.59 -7.02 -2.98
C SER A 418 -18.90 -8.34 -3.69
N ALA A 419 -18.01 -9.34 -3.59
CA ALA A 419 -18.21 -10.68 -4.12
C ALA A 419 -17.54 -11.76 -3.26
N TYR A 420 -18.01 -13.00 -3.43
CA TYR A 420 -17.58 -14.14 -2.61
C TYR A 420 -17.09 -15.29 -3.49
N ILE A 421 -15.98 -15.90 -3.07
CA ILE A 421 -15.46 -17.14 -3.64
C ILE A 421 -15.35 -18.15 -2.50
N ALA A 422 -15.74 -19.40 -2.70
CA ALA A 422 -15.52 -20.47 -1.74
C ALA A 422 -14.75 -21.63 -2.39
N ILE A 423 -13.88 -22.28 -1.62
CA ILE A 423 -13.07 -23.39 -2.13
C ILE A 423 -13.83 -24.73 -2.20
N SER A 424 -15.09 -24.79 -1.74
CA SER A 424 -16.00 -25.94 -1.81
C SER A 424 -17.46 -25.50 -1.75
N GLU A 425 -18.36 -26.36 -2.23
CA GLU A 425 -19.80 -26.14 -2.13
C GLU A 425 -20.23 -26.09 -0.66
N HIS A 426 -19.71 -26.98 0.20
CA HIS A 426 -20.02 -26.99 1.62
C HIS A 426 -19.60 -25.68 2.31
N THR A 427 -18.42 -25.15 2.01
CA THR A 427 -17.96 -23.88 2.58
C THR A 427 -18.86 -22.71 2.14
N ALA A 428 -19.36 -22.73 0.90
CA ALA A 428 -20.32 -21.72 0.45
C ALA A 428 -21.65 -21.81 1.21
N HIS A 429 -22.17 -23.01 1.43
CA HIS A 429 -23.39 -23.21 2.23
C HIS A 429 -23.18 -22.76 3.68
N ASP A 430 -22.05 -23.09 4.29
CA ASP A 430 -21.75 -22.64 5.65
C ASP A 430 -21.58 -21.13 5.75
N LEU A 431 -20.96 -20.50 4.75
CA LEU A 431 -20.87 -19.05 4.66
C LEU A 431 -22.28 -18.44 4.66
N SER A 432 -23.18 -18.91 3.79
CA SER A 432 -24.58 -18.47 3.74
C SER A 432 -25.38 -18.80 5.00
N ASN A 433 -25.12 -19.92 5.66
CA ASN A 433 -25.76 -20.28 6.93
C ASN A 433 -25.34 -19.33 8.06
N CYS A 434 -24.07 -18.92 8.07
CA CYS A 434 -23.52 -18.01 9.07
C CYS A 434 -23.88 -16.54 8.77
N PHE A 435 -24.04 -16.20 7.50
CA PHE A 435 -24.36 -14.86 6.97
C PHE A 435 -25.53 -14.96 5.98
N PRO A 436 -26.78 -15.03 6.48
CA PRO A 436 -27.98 -15.27 5.66
C PRO A 436 -28.26 -14.21 4.58
N GLU A 437 -27.64 -13.03 4.68
CA GLU A 437 -27.66 -11.99 3.67
C GLU A 437 -26.86 -12.34 2.40
N ILE A 438 -26.02 -13.37 2.46
CA ILE A 438 -25.22 -13.86 1.33
C ILE A 438 -25.92 -15.12 0.77
N PRO A 439 -26.69 -15.01 -0.33
CA PRO A 439 -27.31 -16.17 -0.94
C PRO A 439 -26.24 -17.09 -1.56
N VAL A 440 -26.41 -18.40 -1.43
CA VAL A 440 -25.40 -19.40 -1.84
C VAL A 440 -25.10 -19.32 -3.34
N GLU A 441 -26.10 -18.97 -4.15
CA GLU A 441 -25.98 -18.76 -5.60
C GLU A 441 -25.12 -17.56 -5.99
N SER A 442 -24.85 -16.62 -5.06
CA SER A 442 -23.93 -15.49 -5.30
C SER A 442 -22.46 -15.85 -5.01
N VAL A 443 -22.20 -17.01 -4.42
CA VAL A 443 -20.85 -17.47 -4.07
C VAL A 443 -20.27 -18.29 -5.22
N THR A 444 -19.13 -17.84 -5.76
CA THR A 444 -18.42 -18.58 -6.81
C THR A 444 -17.67 -19.77 -6.21
N ILE A 445 -17.92 -20.98 -6.71
CA ILE A 445 -17.22 -22.19 -6.24
C ILE A 445 -15.93 -22.44 -7.05
N ALA A 446 -14.79 -22.40 -6.38
CA ALA A 446 -13.48 -22.60 -6.97
C ALA A 446 -12.70 -23.70 -6.23
N HIS A 447 -12.97 -24.97 -6.57
CA HIS A 447 -12.29 -26.12 -5.97
C HIS A 447 -10.77 -26.07 -6.14
N CYS A 448 -10.03 -26.37 -5.07
CA CYS A 448 -8.57 -26.46 -5.11
C CYS A 448 -8.07 -27.53 -6.09
N GLY A 449 -6.84 -27.35 -6.56
CA GLY A 449 -6.17 -28.28 -7.48
C GLY A 449 -5.17 -29.23 -6.82
N VAL A 450 -4.63 -30.14 -7.62
CA VAL A 450 -3.47 -30.96 -7.26
C VAL A 450 -2.30 -30.62 -8.20
N LYS A 451 -1.08 -30.44 -7.65
CA LYS A 451 0.11 -30.14 -8.46
C LYS A 451 0.72 -31.41 -9.06
N LYS A 452 1.50 -31.22 -10.13
CA LYS A 452 2.21 -32.29 -10.85
C LYS A 452 3.12 -33.23 -10.03
N PRO A 453 3.87 -32.82 -8.97
CA PRO A 453 4.67 -33.77 -8.20
C PRO A 453 3.82 -34.89 -7.57
N PHE A 454 2.53 -34.63 -7.29
CA PHE A 454 1.59 -35.64 -6.83
C PHE A 454 1.15 -36.54 -7.99
N SER A 455 1.91 -37.60 -8.19
CA SER A 455 1.63 -38.68 -9.12
C SER A 455 2.31 -39.95 -8.60
N PRO A 456 1.95 -41.15 -9.09
CA PRO A 456 2.58 -42.38 -8.63
C PRO A 456 4.10 -42.35 -8.82
N ALA A 457 4.84 -42.43 -7.71
CA ALA A 457 6.28 -42.31 -7.69
C ALA A 457 7.00 -43.50 -8.36
N LYS A 458 8.20 -43.24 -8.88
CA LYS A 458 9.05 -44.28 -9.48
C LYS A 458 9.69 -45.14 -8.41
N PHE A 459 10.08 -46.36 -8.79
CA PHE A 459 10.70 -47.33 -7.88
C PHE A 459 11.98 -46.79 -7.23
N GLU A 460 12.80 -46.04 -7.96
CA GLU A 460 14.03 -45.44 -7.43
C GLU A 460 13.77 -44.38 -6.36
N GLU A 461 12.77 -43.51 -6.58
CA GLU A 461 12.35 -42.45 -5.64
C GLU A 461 11.83 -43.07 -4.34
N VAL A 462 11.02 -44.13 -4.46
CA VAL A 462 10.51 -44.90 -3.32
C VAL A 462 11.64 -45.50 -2.49
N ASN A 463 12.62 -46.14 -3.13
CA ASN A 463 13.73 -46.77 -2.42
C ASN A 463 14.62 -45.72 -1.73
N ALA A 464 14.87 -44.59 -2.40
CA ALA A 464 15.61 -43.48 -1.81
C ALA A 464 14.88 -42.91 -0.59
N PHE A 465 13.57 -42.69 -0.68
CA PHE A 465 12.75 -42.21 0.44
C PHE A 465 12.78 -43.18 1.63
N LYS A 466 12.54 -44.48 1.40
CA LYS A 466 12.57 -45.49 2.46
C LYS A 466 13.94 -45.60 3.12
N ALA A 467 15.01 -45.56 2.33
CA ALA A 467 16.38 -45.59 2.84
C ALA A 467 16.71 -44.33 3.66
N LYS A 468 16.29 -43.15 3.18
CA LYS A 468 16.51 -41.85 3.85
C LYS A 468 15.91 -41.82 5.26
N TYR A 469 14.67 -42.29 5.41
CA TYR A 469 13.94 -42.26 6.68
C TYR A 469 13.98 -43.58 7.47
N GLY A 470 14.66 -44.60 6.97
CA GLY A 470 14.75 -45.91 7.63
C GLY A 470 13.42 -46.64 7.73
N ILE A 471 12.52 -46.46 6.75
CA ILE A 471 11.18 -47.04 6.75
C ILE A 471 11.27 -48.46 6.17
N THR A 472 10.98 -49.46 7.00
CA THR A 472 11.14 -50.88 6.65
C THR A 472 9.82 -51.64 6.60
N LYS A 473 8.78 -51.17 7.30
CA LYS A 473 7.44 -51.78 7.31
C LYS A 473 6.48 -51.02 6.39
N PRO A 474 5.37 -51.66 5.96
CA PRO A 474 4.22 -50.94 5.42
C PRO A 474 3.70 -49.94 6.47
N TYR A 475 3.11 -48.82 6.03
CA TYR A 475 2.66 -47.79 6.96
C TYR A 475 1.36 -47.14 6.54
N PHE A 476 0.64 -46.60 7.53
CA PHE A 476 -0.43 -45.64 7.33
C PHE A 476 0.12 -44.22 7.47
N ILE A 477 -0.42 -43.29 6.70
CA ILE A 477 0.00 -41.88 6.75
C ILE A 477 -1.13 -40.99 7.27
N LEU A 478 -0.78 -40.02 8.11
CA LEU A 478 -1.64 -38.96 8.61
C LEU A 478 -0.99 -37.61 8.29
N VAL A 479 -1.79 -36.66 7.81
CA VAL A 479 -1.37 -35.29 7.52
C VAL A 479 -2.10 -34.34 8.46
N GLY A 480 -1.37 -33.47 9.15
CA GLY A 480 -1.94 -32.53 10.12
C GLY A 480 -2.45 -33.20 11.39
N THR A 481 -1.63 -34.07 12.01
CA THR A 481 -1.98 -34.79 13.25
C THR A 481 -2.33 -33.81 14.38
N GLY A 482 -3.52 -33.96 14.97
CA GLY A 482 -4.01 -33.11 16.04
C GLY A 482 -5.34 -33.55 16.63
N ASN A 483 -5.65 -33.03 17.82
CA ASN A 483 -6.96 -33.16 18.46
C ASN A 483 -7.95 -32.12 17.92
N GLY A 484 -9.22 -32.23 18.33
CA GLY A 484 -10.29 -31.34 17.85
C GLY A 484 -10.84 -31.81 16.51
N TYR A 485 -10.90 -30.92 15.53
CA TYR A 485 -11.53 -31.21 14.24
C TYR A 485 -10.74 -32.21 13.38
N LYS A 486 -9.40 -32.28 13.51
CA LYS A 486 -8.57 -33.26 12.78
C LYS A 486 -8.74 -34.71 13.29
N ASN A 487 -9.22 -34.87 14.53
CA ASN A 487 -9.69 -36.13 15.12
C ASN A 487 -8.69 -37.31 15.04
N SER A 488 -7.39 -37.05 15.16
CA SER A 488 -6.37 -38.11 14.99
C SER A 488 -6.49 -39.22 16.03
N MET A 489 -7.09 -38.96 17.20
CA MET A 489 -7.32 -39.96 18.24
C MET A 489 -8.15 -41.15 17.74
N LEU A 490 -9.12 -40.92 16.84
CA LEU A 490 -9.94 -41.99 16.27
C LEU A 490 -9.06 -43.04 15.57
N PHE A 491 -8.09 -42.57 14.76
CA PHE A 491 -7.12 -43.45 14.11
C PHE A 491 -6.28 -44.23 15.12
N PHE A 492 -5.71 -43.57 16.11
CA PHE A 492 -4.83 -44.24 17.08
C PHE A 492 -5.59 -45.30 17.88
N GLN A 493 -6.81 -45.01 18.34
CA GLN A 493 -7.65 -45.98 19.02
C GLN A 493 -7.99 -47.18 18.11
N ALA A 494 -8.39 -46.93 16.87
CA ALA A 494 -8.70 -47.99 15.91
C ALA A 494 -7.46 -48.84 15.55
N PHE A 495 -6.32 -48.19 15.34
CA PHE A 495 -5.05 -48.84 15.05
C PHE A 495 -4.61 -49.77 16.19
N SER A 496 -4.80 -49.35 17.44
CA SER A 496 -4.46 -50.17 18.62
C SER A 496 -5.29 -51.46 18.73
N GLN A 497 -6.47 -51.50 18.12
CA GLN A 497 -7.33 -52.70 18.08
C GLN A 497 -6.89 -53.73 17.03
N LEU A 498 -6.00 -53.34 16.09
CA LEU A 498 -5.47 -54.27 15.11
C LEU A 498 -4.54 -55.27 15.80
N ALA A 499 -4.90 -56.55 15.76
CA ALA A 499 -4.05 -57.64 16.26
C ALA A 499 -2.68 -57.66 15.56
N SER A 500 -2.59 -57.13 14.34
CA SER A 500 -1.37 -57.03 13.53
C SER A 500 -0.74 -55.63 13.53
N SER A 501 -1.11 -54.74 14.46
CA SER A 501 -0.62 -53.35 14.51
C SER A 501 0.90 -53.25 14.46
N TYR A 502 1.62 -54.12 15.20
CA TYR A 502 3.09 -54.20 15.20
C TYR A 502 3.74 -54.48 13.84
N GLY A 503 2.96 -54.95 12.85
CA GLY A 503 3.39 -55.17 11.47
C GLY A 503 3.43 -53.89 10.62
N PHE A 504 2.92 -52.78 11.14
CA PHE A 504 2.84 -51.50 10.45
C PHE A 504 3.63 -50.43 11.20
N ASP A 505 4.07 -49.42 10.45
CA ASP A 505 4.53 -48.16 11.02
C ASP A 505 3.51 -47.04 10.73
N ILE A 506 3.71 -45.87 11.33
CA ILE A 506 2.84 -44.70 11.16
C ILE A 506 3.70 -43.52 10.74
N ILE A 507 3.31 -42.82 9.67
CA ILE A 507 3.91 -41.54 9.28
C ILE A 507 2.94 -40.41 9.60
N CYS A 508 3.38 -39.46 10.39
CA CYS A 508 2.66 -38.22 10.69
C CYS A 508 3.44 -37.05 10.09
N THR A 509 2.78 -36.18 9.33
CA THR A 509 3.41 -35.00 8.72
C THR A 509 2.56 -33.74 8.83
N GLY A 510 3.14 -32.57 8.56
CA GLY A 510 2.47 -31.26 8.59
C GLY A 510 2.67 -30.44 9.87
N SER A 511 2.79 -31.06 11.04
CA SER A 511 2.98 -30.35 12.34
C SER A 511 4.41 -30.39 12.89
N GLY A 512 5.27 -31.29 12.38
CA GLY A 512 6.62 -31.52 12.91
C GLY A 512 6.61 -31.95 14.39
N GLY A 513 7.80 -32.06 15.00
CA GLY A 513 7.93 -32.26 16.46
C GLY A 513 7.72 -33.69 16.96
N ILE A 514 7.28 -33.81 18.22
CA ILE A 514 7.15 -35.10 18.93
C ILE A 514 5.67 -35.48 19.00
N LEU A 515 5.37 -36.77 18.81
CA LEU A 515 4.02 -37.30 19.00
C LEU A 515 3.50 -36.97 20.41
N ALA A 516 2.30 -36.39 20.45
CA ALA A 516 1.63 -36.00 21.69
C ALA A 516 1.44 -37.23 22.62
N PRO A 517 1.60 -37.07 23.95
CA PRO A 517 1.58 -38.19 24.90
C PRO A 517 0.34 -39.08 24.78
N GLU A 518 -0.83 -38.49 24.55
CA GLU A 518 -2.11 -39.20 24.47
C GLU A 518 -2.18 -40.22 23.32
N PHE A 519 -1.37 -40.07 22.26
CA PHE A 519 -1.34 -41.01 21.14
C PHE A 519 -0.39 -42.19 21.38
N ARG A 520 0.60 -42.05 22.29
CA ARG A 520 1.70 -43.03 22.44
C ARG A 520 1.23 -44.39 22.94
N ASP A 521 0.23 -44.41 23.80
CA ASP A 521 -0.30 -45.65 24.37
C ASP A 521 -0.93 -46.55 23.29
N CYS A 522 -1.39 -45.95 22.20
CA CYS A 522 -2.02 -46.63 21.08
C CYS A 522 -1.04 -47.17 20.02
N THR A 523 0.26 -46.91 20.15
CA THR A 523 1.26 -47.22 19.10
C THR A 523 2.26 -48.30 19.52
N SER A 524 1.91 -49.10 20.55
CA SER A 524 2.78 -50.15 21.09
C SER A 524 3.26 -51.13 20.00
N GLY A 525 4.57 -51.29 19.84
CA GLY A 525 5.18 -52.20 18.87
C GLY A 525 5.33 -51.67 17.43
N SER A 526 4.91 -50.41 17.18
CA SER A 526 5.00 -49.74 15.88
C SER A 526 5.90 -48.50 15.99
N ASN A 527 6.62 -48.16 14.92
CA ASN A 527 7.35 -46.89 14.89
C ASN A 527 6.42 -45.76 14.41
N VAL A 528 6.53 -44.59 15.03
CA VAL A 528 5.83 -43.38 14.58
C VAL A 528 6.86 -42.37 14.11
N TYR A 529 6.81 -42.04 12.82
CA TYR A 529 7.70 -41.10 12.17
C TYR A 529 7.01 -39.73 12.08
N MET A 530 7.49 -38.75 12.84
CA MET A 530 7.05 -37.35 12.74
C MET A 530 7.94 -36.63 11.72
N LEU A 531 7.50 -36.56 10.47
CA LEU A 531 8.31 -36.07 9.35
C LEU A 531 7.83 -34.70 8.85
N GLN A 532 8.76 -33.83 8.50
CA GLN A 532 8.50 -32.69 7.61
C GLN A 532 8.97 -33.09 6.22
N LEU A 533 8.04 -33.11 5.27
CA LEU A 533 8.25 -33.61 3.91
C LEU A 533 8.08 -32.45 2.92
N SER A 534 8.93 -32.40 1.89
CA SER A 534 8.64 -31.58 0.70
C SER A 534 7.45 -32.16 -0.08
N ASP A 535 6.90 -31.41 -1.04
CA ASP A 535 5.81 -31.91 -1.90
C ASP A 535 6.22 -33.18 -2.66
N GLU A 536 7.48 -33.29 -3.12
CA GLU A 536 8.01 -34.48 -3.80
C GLU A 536 8.16 -35.68 -2.85
N GLU A 537 8.63 -35.44 -1.63
CA GLU A 537 8.76 -36.49 -0.62
C GLU A 537 7.39 -36.96 -0.13
N LEU A 538 6.45 -36.03 0.03
CA LEU A 538 5.07 -36.33 0.40
C LEU A 538 4.37 -37.13 -0.70
N ALA A 539 4.54 -36.76 -1.97
CA ALA A 539 4.04 -37.54 -3.09
C ALA A 539 4.59 -38.96 -3.11
N THR A 540 5.89 -39.12 -2.83
CA THR A 540 6.54 -40.43 -2.70
C THR A 540 5.99 -41.21 -1.50
N ALA A 541 5.76 -40.54 -0.37
CA ALA A 541 5.19 -41.16 0.83
C ALA A 541 3.76 -41.68 0.55
N TYR A 542 2.90 -40.87 -0.08
CA TYR A 542 1.57 -41.31 -0.48
C TYR A 542 1.62 -42.53 -1.41
N SER A 543 2.50 -42.51 -2.42
CA SER A 543 2.59 -43.56 -3.44
C SER A 543 2.82 -44.97 -2.88
N VAL A 544 3.38 -45.08 -1.68
CA VAL A 544 3.71 -46.38 -1.05
C VAL A 544 3.07 -46.60 0.31
N ALA A 545 2.27 -45.66 0.79
CA ALA A 545 1.45 -45.87 1.97
C ALA A 545 0.39 -46.96 1.71
N VAL A 546 0.00 -47.65 2.79
CA VAL A 546 -1.13 -48.59 2.77
C VAL A 546 -2.40 -47.80 2.47
N ALA A 547 -2.60 -46.71 3.21
CA ALA A 547 -3.62 -45.69 2.98
C ALA A 547 -3.24 -44.38 3.68
N LEU A 548 -3.75 -43.26 3.16
CA LEU A 548 -3.96 -42.04 3.96
C LEU A 548 -5.18 -42.26 4.87
N VAL A 549 -5.02 -41.96 6.16
CA VAL A 549 -6.14 -41.92 7.11
C VAL A 549 -6.36 -40.49 7.54
N TYR A 550 -7.52 -39.95 7.18
CA TYR A 550 -7.87 -38.54 7.37
C TYR A 550 -9.24 -38.41 8.03
N PRO A 551 -9.37 -38.73 9.33
CA PRO A 551 -10.66 -38.91 10.01
C PRO A 551 -11.30 -37.58 10.46
N SER A 552 -11.11 -36.51 9.70
CA SER A 552 -11.44 -35.15 10.10
C SER A 552 -12.96 -34.93 10.21
N LYS A 553 -13.37 -34.21 11.26
CA LYS A 553 -14.75 -33.82 11.56
C LYS A 553 -15.23 -32.66 10.69
N TYR A 554 -14.30 -31.84 10.23
CA TYR A 554 -14.58 -30.72 9.35
C TYR A 554 -13.33 -30.36 8.56
N GLU A 555 -13.49 -30.08 7.27
CA GLU A 555 -12.46 -29.47 6.43
C GLU A 555 -13.14 -28.53 5.44
N GLY A 556 -12.47 -27.44 5.09
CA GLY A 556 -12.95 -26.53 4.05
C GLY A 556 -12.78 -27.08 2.63
N PHE A 557 -11.85 -28.02 2.42
CA PHE A 557 -11.71 -28.74 1.15
C PHE A 557 -11.25 -30.19 1.34
N GLY A 558 -10.01 -30.39 1.79
CA GLY A 558 -9.39 -31.71 1.92
C GLY A 558 -8.26 -31.98 0.93
N MET A 559 -7.34 -31.01 0.75
CA MET A 559 -6.17 -31.17 -0.14
C MET A 559 -5.39 -32.49 0.05
N PRO A 560 -5.11 -32.97 1.29
CA PRO A 560 -4.42 -34.25 1.47
C PRO A 560 -5.12 -35.43 0.79
N ILE A 561 -6.45 -35.41 0.70
CA ILE A 561 -7.24 -36.48 0.06
C ILE A 561 -6.98 -36.52 -1.44
N ILE A 562 -7.08 -35.37 -2.14
CA ILE A 562 -6.80 -35.34 -3.59
C ILE A 562 -5.33 -35.64 -3.91
N GLU A 563 -4.40 -35.21 -3.06
CA GLU A 563 -2.97 -35.47 -3.24
C GLU A 563 -2.67 -36.97 -3.10
N ALA A 564 -3.21 -37.61 -2.07
CA ALA A 564 -3.07 -39.05 -1.86
C ALA A 564 -3.66 -39.83 -3.04
N MET A 565 -4.88 -39.50 -3.47
CA MET A 565 -5.53 -40.14 -4.62
C MET A 565 -4.73 -39.94 -5.92
N ALA A 566 -4.17 -38.75 -6.16
CA ALA A 566 -3.33 -38.47 -7.33
C ALA A 566 -2.06 -39.32 -7.36
N CYS A 567 -1.51 -39.67 -6.19
CA CYS A 567 -0.38 -40.59 -6.06
C CYS A 567 -0.74 -42.07 -6.12
N GLY A 568 -2.02 -42.42 -6.30
CA GLY A 568 -2.47 -43.81 -6.23
C GLY A 568 -2.46 -44.39 -4.81
N CYS A 569 -2.66 -43.53 -3.80
CA CYS A 569 -2.82 -43.93 -2.41
C CYS A 569 -4.31 -44.08 -2.07
N PRO A 570 -4.75 -45.24 -1.56
CA PRO A 570 -6.10 -45.37 -0.99
C PRO A 570 -6.32 -44.38 0.16
N VAL A 571 -7.56 -43.92 0.34
CA VAL A 571 -7.92 -42.99 1.42
C VAL A 571 -9.03 -43.58 2.27
N ILE A 572 -8.87 -43.44 3.59
CA ILE A 572 -9.91 -43.68 4.60
C ILE A 572 -10.21 -42.35 5.28
N THR A 573 -11.46 -41.91 5.26
CA THR A 573 -11.86 -40.59 5.75
C THR A 573 -13.32 -40.58 6.26
N CYS A 574 -13.84 -39.42 6.63
CA CYS A 574 -15.20 -39.26 7.16
C CYS A 574 -16.09 -38.50 6.18
N PRO A 575 -17.40 -38.78 6.10
CA PRO A 575 -18.32 -38.16 5.15
C PRO A 575 -18.79 -36.77 5.64
N ASN A 576 -17.86 -35.94 6.12
CA ASN A 576 -18.15 -34.67 6.78
C ASN A 576 -17.72 -33.47 5.92
N ALA A 577 -18.43 -32.35 6.05
CA ALA A 577 -18.12 -31.09 5.38
C ALA A 577 -17.89 -31.25 3.87
N SER A 578 -16.81 -30.67 3.33
CA SER A 578 -16.45 -30.78 1.91
C SER A 578 -15.79 -32.11 1.52
N ILE A 579 -15.51 -33.00 2.48
CA ILE A 579 -14.78 -34.24 2.23
C ILE A 579 -15.51 -35.15 1.20
N PRO A 580 -16.84 -35.28 1.21
CA PRO A 580 -17.59 -36.00 0.17
C PRO A 580 -17.41 -35.44 -1.24
N GLU A 581 -17.33 -34.11 -1.40
CA GLU A 581 -17.11 -33.46 -2.71
C GLU A 581 -15.77 -33.88 -3.31
N VAL A 582 -14.77 -34.00 -2.44
CA VAL A 582 -13.40 -34.34 -2.81
C VAL A 582 -13.22 -35.84 -3.02
N GLY A 583 -13.58 -36.66 -2.02
CA GLY A 583 -13.38 -38.10 -2.03
C GLY A 583 -14.30 -38.86 -2.99
N GLY A 584 -15.55 -38.40 -3.15
CA GLY A 584 -16.57 -39.11 -3.91
C GLY A 584 -16.64 -40.60 -3.55
N GLU A 585 -16.90 -41.45 -4.54
CA GLU A 585 -16.94 -42.92 -4.36
C GLU A 585 -15.55 -43.58 -4.30
N ALA A 586 -14.46 -42.80 -4.27
CA ALA A 586 -13.09 -43.31 -4.39
C ALA A 586 -12.40 -43.58 -3.05
N VAL A 587 -13.11 -43.42 -1.93
CA VAL A 587 -12.58 -43.52 -0.57
C VAL A 587 -13.40 -44.48 0.29
N ILE A 588 -12.84 -44.94 1.41
CA ILE A 588 -13.62 -45.62 2.43
C ILE A 588 -14.09 -44.58 3.45
N TYR A 589 -15.42 -44.40 3.55
CA TYR A 589 -16.02 -43.55 4.57
C TYR A 589 -16.24 -44.29 5.89
N VAL A 590 -15.91 -43.62 6.98
CA VAL A 590 -16.16 -44.07 8.35
C VAL A 590 -16.75 -42.91 9.14
N ASN A 591 -17.69 -43.19 10.04
CA ASN A 591 -18.21 -42.16 10.96
C ASN A 591 -17.09 -41.64 11.87
N ASP A 592 -17.14 -40.35 12.23
CA ASP A 592 -16.06 -39.67 12.95
C ASP A 592 -15.97 -39.99 14.46
N ASP A 593 -16.82 -40.89 14.93
CA ASP A 593 -16.86 -41.44 16.27
C ASP A 593 -16.75 -42.99 16.31
N ASP A 594 -16.68 -43.65 15.14
CA ASP A 594 -16.73 -45.11 15.04
C ASP A 594 -15.33 -45.75 14.97
N ILE A 595 -14.79 -46.03 16.16
CA ILE A 595 -13.48 -46.70 16.31
C ILE A 595 -13.47 -48.07 15.62
N ASN A 596 -14.55 -48.84 15.74
CA ASN A 596 -14.63 -50.20 15.18
C ASN A 596 -14.74 -50.15 13.66
N GLY A 597 -15.55 -49.23 13.13
CA GLY A 597 -15.65 -48.95 11.70
C GLY A 597 -14.30 -48.58 11.11
N LEU A 598 -13.52 -47.75 11.81
CA LEU A 598 -12.19 -47.38 11.34
C LEU A 598 -11.22 -48.57 11.39
N ALA A 599 -11.25 -49.39 12.43
CA ALA A 599 -10.43 -50.60 12.52
C ALA A 599 -10.76 -51.60 11.39
N ASN A 600 -12.05 -51.76 11.06
CA ASN A 600 -12.49 -52.56 9.92
C ASN A 600 -11.99 -51.98 8.59
N ALA A 601 -12.09 -50.66 8.39
CA ALA A 601 -11.59 -49.98 7.20
C ALA A 601 -10.06 -50.17 7.03
N LEU A 602 -9.30 -50.08 8.12
CA LEU A 602 -7.85 -50.37 8.13
C LEU A 602 -7.55 -51.81 7.71
N CYS A 603 -8.43 -52.77 8.01
CA CYS A 603 -8.29 -54.16 7.55
C CYS A 603 -8.72 -54.32 6.08
N ASP A 604 -9.83 -53.69 5.68
CA ASP A 604 -10.39 -53.80 4.35
C ASP A 604 -9.47 -53.21 3.28
N VAL A 605 -8.84 -52.06 3.55
CA VAL A 605 -7.93 -51.41 2.61
C VAL A 605 -6.68 -52.25 2.30
N GLN A 606 -6.36 -53.25 3.13
CA GLN A 606 -5.26 -54.18 2.88
C GLN A 606 -5.63 -55.30 1.91
N LYS A 607 -6.93 -55.56 1.69
CA LYS A 607 -7.40 -56.60 0.77
C LYS A 607 -7.06 -56.18 -0.67
N PRO A 608 -6.30 -56.97 -1.44
CA PRO A 608 -5.81 -56.54 -2.76
C PRO A 608 -6.89 -56.05 -3.72
N SER A 609 -8.07 -56.70 -3.73
CA SER A 609 -9.19 -56.31 -4.60
C SER A 609 -9.78 -54.96 -4.22
N ILE A 610 -9.98 -54.70 -2.93
CA ILE A 610 -10.50 -53.41 -2.43
C ILE A 610 -9.46 -52.32 -2.69
N ARG A 611 -8.20 -52.59 -2.33
CA ARG A 611 -7.11 -51.64 -2.51
C ARG A 611 -6.96 -51.22 -3.97
N GLN A 612 -6.93 -52.17 -4.89
CA GLN A 612 -6.78 -51.88 -6.32
C GLN A 612 -7.95 -51.07 -6.87
N ALA A 613 -9.19 -51.40 -6.47
CA ALA A 613 -10.37 -50.65 -6.87
C ALA A 613 -10.33 -49.18 -6.38
N LEU A 614 -9.91 -48.95 -5.13
CA LEU A 614 -9.74 -47.59 -4.58
C LEU A 614 -8.65 -46.79 -5.29
N ILE A 615 -7.54 -47.44 -5.66
CA ILE A 615 -6.46 -46.78 -6.41
C ILE A 615 -6.95 -46.32 -7.78
N GLU A 616 -7.64 -47.21 -8.52
CA GLU A 616 -8.17 -46.89 -9.83
C GLU A 616 -9.22 -45.78 -9.76
N ALA A 617 -10.15 -45.87 -8.81
CA ALA A 617 -11.16 -44.84 -8.58
C ALA A 617 -10.53 -43.51 -8.15
N GLY A 618 -9.55 -43.53 -7.25
CA GLY A 618 -8.85 -42.34 -6.75
C GLY A 618 -8.10 -41.59 -7.85
N LEU A 619 -7.38 -42.30 -8.71
CA LEU A 619 -6.69 -41.69 -9.85
C LEU A 619 -7.66 -41.02 -10.83
N VAL A 620 -8.86 -41.58 -11.01
CA VAL A 620 -9.92 -40.97 -11.84
C VAL A 620 -10.53 -39.75 -11.14
N GLN A 621 -10.81 -39.85 -9.84
CA GLN A 621 -11.38 -38.78 -9.04
C GLN A 621 -10.45 -37.56 -8.98
N ALA A 622 -9.16 -37.76 -8.71
CA ALA A 622 -8.17 -36.69 -8.60
C ALA A 622 -8.05 -35.84 -9.88
N ARG A 623 -8.26 -36.43 -11.07
CA ARG A 623 -8.20 -35.70 -12.36
C ARG A 623 -9.29 -34.64 -12.53
N LYS A 624 -10.35 -34.67 -11.72
CA LYS A 624 -11.40 -33.64 -11.73
C LYS A 624 -10.94 -32.30 -11.15
N PHE A 625 -9.81 -32.29 -10.44
CA PHE A 625 -9.28 -31.15 -9.69
C PHE A 625 -7.96 -30.70 -10.30
N SER A 626 -7.86 -29.42 -10.67
CA SER A 626 -6.63 -28.85 -11.23
C SER A 626 -6.51 -27.37 -10.87
N TRP A 627 -5.28 -26.90 -10.67
CA TRP A 627 -5.02 -25.51 -10.33
C TRP A 627 -5.36 -24.57 -11.49
N SER A 628 -5.14 -24.99 -12.74
CA SER A 628 -5.57 -24.22 -13.92
C SER A 628 -7.08 -23.98 -13.95
N LYS A 629 -7.90 -24.98 -13.59
CA LYS A 629 -9.36 -24.81 -13.48
C LYS A 629 -9.72 -23.80 -12.38
N MET A 630 -9.11 -23.91 -11.20
CA MET A 630 -9.33 -22.95 -10.12
C MET A 630 -8.91 -21.54 -10.53
N ALA A 631 -7.71 -21.39 -11.11
CA ALA A 631 -7.15 -20.12 -11.54
C ALA A 631 -8.04 -19.42 -12.58
N ASN A 632 -8.61 -20.16 -13.52
CA ASN A 632 -9.57 -19.62 -14.50
C ASN A 632 -10.89 -19.18 -13.85
N ILE A 633 -11.41 -19.95 -12.89
CA ILE A 633 -12.64 -19.58 -12.17
C ILE A 633 -12.39 -18.32 -11.33
N VAL A 634 -11.29 -18.28 -10.58
CA VAL A 634 -10.94 -17.14 -9.73
C VAL A 634 -10.66 -15.89 -10.57
N SER A 635 -9.88 -15.98 -11.65
CA SER A 635 -9.64 -14.81 -12.52
C SER A 635 -10.94 -14.29 -13.13
N THR A 636 -11.81 -15.18 -13.61
CA THR A 636 -13.14 -14.80 -14.12
C THR A 636 -13.99 -14.12 -13.05
N ALA A 637 -13.98 -14.64 -11.81
CA ALA A 637 -14.70 -14.04 -10.70
C ALA A 637 -14.16 -12.65 -10.34
N LEU A 638 -12.83 -12.46 -10.36
CA LEU A 638 -12.21 -11.16 -10.10
C LEU A 638 -12.56 -10.14 -11.20
N ILE A 639 -12.45 -10.50 -12.48
CA ILE A 639 -12.86 -9.61 -13.57
C ILE A 639 -14.36 -9.29 -13.52
N ASN A 640 -15.20 -10.26 -13.18
CA ASN A 640 -16.62 -10.01 -12.99
C ASN A 640 -16.88 -9.07 -11.80
N ALA A 641 -16.09 -9.18 -10.73
CA ALA A 641 -16.22 -8.35 -9.55
C ALA A 641 -15.79 -6.90 -9.80
N SER A 642 -14.81 -6.65 -10.69
CA SER A 642 -14.43 -5.29 -11.09
C SER A 642 -15.51 -4.57 -11.91
N LEU A 643 -16.53 -5.29 -12.37
CA LEU A 643 -17.69 -4.74 -13.09
C LEU A 643 -18.92 -4.52 -12.20
N LEU A 644 -18.84 -4.79 -10.89
CA LEU A 644 -20.01 -4.68 -10.00
C LEU A 644 -20.52 -3.25 -9.85
N SER A 645 -19.65 -2.24 -10.02
CA SER A 645 -20.04 -0.82 -10.05
C SER A 645 -21.02 -0.47 -11.17
N LEU A 646 -21.14 -1.33 -12.19
CA LEU A 646 -22.08 -1.15 -13.29
C LEU A 646 -23.52 -1.58 -12.94
N ASN A 647 -23.77 -2.08 -11.72
CA ASN A 647 -25.10 -2.42 -11.22
C ASN A 647 -26.00 -3.16 -12.23
N LEU A 648 -25.43 -4.16 -12.91
CA LEU A 648 -26.11 -4.90 -13.97
C LEU A 648 -27.35 -5.65 -13.43
N LYS A 649 -28.43 -5.64 -14.20
CA LYS A 649 -29.71 -6.30 -13.89
C LYS A 649 -30.05 -7.37 -14.94
N GLU A 650 -31.33 -7.79 -15.00
CA GLU A 650 -31.81 -8.79 -15.97
C GLU A 650 -31.70 -8.28 -17.42
N ILE A 651 -31.95 -6.98 -17.63
CA ILE A 651 -31.88 -6.32 -18.94
C ILE A 651 -30.79 -5.24 -18.87
N ASN A 652 -29.74 -5.37 -19.69
CA ASN A 652 -28.64 -4.41 -19.71
C ASN A 652 -28.52 -3.82 -21.12
N LEU A 653 -28.89 -2.55 -21.25
CA LEU A 653 -28.85 -1.81 -22.51
C LEU A 653 -27.59 -0.95 -22.52
N ILE A 654 -26.99 -0.72 -23.68
CA ILE A 654 -25.82 0.17 -23.81
C ILE A 654 -26.00 1.19 -24.92
N ILE A 655 -25.49 2.40 -24.72
CA ILE A 655 -25.38 3.45 -25.73
C ILE A 655 -23.95 3.98 -25.82
N PHE A 656 -23.60 4.51 -27.00
CA PHE A 656 -22.28 5.07 -27.30
C PHE A 656 -22.41 6.51 -27.79
N PRO A 657 -22.68 7.50 -26.92
CA PRO A 657 -22.83 8.90 -27.34
C PRO A 657 -21.53 9.43 -27.94
N ASP A 658 -21.61 10.14 -29.07
CA ASP A 658 -20.49 10.90 -29.61
C ASP A 658 -20.31 12.21 -28.83
N TRP A 659 -19.52 12.14 -27.76
CA TRP A 659 -19.23 13.28 -26.86
C TRP A 659 -18.53 14.48 -27.53
N SER A 660 -18.18 14.41 -28.83
CA SER A 660 -17.71 15.57 -29.59
C SER A 660 -18.82 16.51 -30.04
N GLN A 661 -20.08 16.07 -29.96
CA GLN A 661 -21.25 16.90 -30.26
C GLN A 661 -21.53 17.91 -29.13
N SER A 662 -22.33 18.94 -29.43
CA SER A 662 -22.74 19.92 -28.41
C SER A 662 -23.66 19.31 -27.36
N GLU A 663 -23.53 19.78 -26.12
CA GLU A 663 -24.37 19.38 -24.98
C GLU A 663 -25.87 19.47 -25.27
N ASP A 664 -26.34 20.52 -25.96
CA ASP A 664 -27.76 20.68 -26.34
C ASP A 664 -28.27 19.54 -27.24
N VAL A 665 -27.42 19.01 -28.13
CA VAL A 665 -27.80 17.97 -29.09
C VAL A 665 -27.83 16.61 -28.40
N LEU A 666 -26.75 16.27 -27.68
CA LEU A 666 -26.68 15.01 -26.93
C LEU A 666 -27.70 14.99 -25.78
N GLY A 667 -27.94 16.13 -25.12
CA GLY A 667 -28.90 16.24 -24.03
C GLY A 667 -30.30 15.83 -24.46
N LEU A 668 -30.80 16.35 -25.58
CA LEU A 668 -32.12 16.00 -26.12
C LEU A 668 -32.22 14.52 -26.53
N GLU A 669 -31.15 13.99 -27.10
CA GLU A 669 -31.09 12.60 -27.55
C GLU A 669 -31.05 11.63 -26.36
N LEU A 670 -30.19 11.89 -25.37
CA LEU A 670 -30.11 11.12 -24.13
C LEU A 670 -31.41 11.20 -23.34
N GLU A 671 -32.04 12.39 -23.25
CA GLU A 671 -33.35 12.57 -22.64
C GLU A 671 -34.40 11.67 -23.30
N SER A 672 -34.42 11.61 -24.63
CA SER A 672 -35.35 10.77 -25.40
C SER A 672 -35.17 9.27 -25.11
N VAL A 673 -33.92 8.80 -25.06
CA VAL A 673 -33.58 7.41 -24.73
C VAL A 673 -33.96 7.08 -23.29
N ILE A 674 -33.55 7.91 -22.34
CA ILE A 674 -33.81 7.70 -20.91
C ILE A 674 -35.32 7.71 -20.65
N LYS A 675 -36.07 8.64 -21.25
CA LYS A 675 -37.54 8.68 -21.15
C LYS A 675 -38.20 7.41 -21.70
N ALA A 676 -37.74 6.91 -22.85
CA ALA A 676 -38.29 5.68 -23.43
C ALA A 676 -38.07 4.46 -22.52
N ILE A 677 -36.90 4.36 -21.88
CA ILE A 677 -36.58 3.24 -20.98
C ILE A 677 -37.26 3.42 -19.61
N ALA A 678 -37.31 4.64 -19.07
CA ALA A 678 -38.00 4.92 -17.81
C ALA A 678 -39.52 4.74 -17.89
N THR A 679 -40.10 4.72 -19.10
CA THR A 679 -41.50 4.36 -19.35
C THR A 679 -41.69 2.88 -19.71
N TYR A 680 -40.61 2.09 -19.74
CA TYR A 680 -40.63 0.65 -20.01
C TYR A 680 -41.20 -0.17 -18.84
N PRO A 681 -42.09 -1.15 -19.09
CA PRO A 681 -42.67 -2.01 -18.05
C PRO A 681 -41.62 -2.68 -17.15
N ASP A 682 -40.50 -3.13 -17.71
CA ASP A 682 -39.43 -3.79 -16.97
C ASP A 682 -38.30 -2.82 -16.56
N ARG A 683 -38.56 -1.50 -16.48
CA ARG A 683 -37.54 -0.51 -16.08
C ARG A 683 -36.83 -0.86 -14.78
N GLN A 684 -37.56 -1.42 -13.80
CA GLN A 684 -37.01 -1.86 -12.51
C GLN A 684 -35.93 -2.93 -12.63
N LYS A 685 -35.99 -3.72 -13.72
CA LYS A 685 -35.08 -4.80 -14.06
C LYS A 685 -34.04 -4.39 -15.11
N THR A 686 -34.01 -3.10 -15.47
CA THR A 686 -33.19 -2.58 -16.55
C THR A 686 -32.06 -1.70 -16.00
N THR A 687 -30.87 -1.91 -16.55
CA THR A 687 -29.71 -1.02 -16.40
C THR A 687 -29.37 -0.43 -17.76
N LEU A 688 -29.31 0.90 -17.85
CA LEU A 688 -28.79 1.62 -19.00
C LEU A 688 -27.33 1.96 -18.77
N LEU A 689 -26.47 1.40 -19.59
CA LEU A 689 -25.05 1.69 -19.62
C LEU A 689 -24.76 2.79 -20.64
N ILE A 690 -24.03 3.81 -20.22
CA ILE A 690 -23.64 4.92 -21.08
C ILE A 690 -22.12 4.90 -21.21
N ASN A 691 -21.60 4.68 -22.42
CA ASN A 691 -20.16 4.75 -22.65
C ASN A 691 -19.65 6.19 -22.49
N THR A 692 -18.59 6.38 -21.71
CA THR A 692 -17.98 7.68 -21.41
C THR A 692 -16.48 7.70 -21.73
N SER A 693 -16.00 6.84 -22.63
CA SER A 693 -14.55 6.63 -22.84
C SER A 693 -13.77 7.88 -23.28
N ASN A 694 -14.47 8.91 -23.80
CA ASN A 694 -13.87 10.14 -24.33
C ASN A 694 -14.30 11.43 -23.58
N ILE A 695 -14.88 11.33 -22.39
CA ILE A 695 -15.36 12.47 -21.58
C ILE A 695 -15.15 12.20 -20.08
N SER A 696 -15.07 13.26 -19.26
CA SER A 696 -15.00 13.08 -17.81
C SER A 696 -16.33 12.58 -17.26
N ALA A 697 -16.29 11.70 -16.25
CA ALA A 697 -17.50 11.21 -15.61
C ALA A 697 -18.31 12.34 -14.95
N GLU A 698 -17.63 13.36 -14.40
CA GLU A 698 -18.26 14.53 -13.77
C GLU A 698 -19.11 15.35 -14.77
N ASP A 699 -18.61 15.55 -15.99
CA ASP A 699 -19.36 16.28 -17.03
C ASP A 699 -20.62 15.50 -17.45
N VAL A 700 -20.52 14.18 -17.53
CA VAL A 700 -21.66 13.31 -17.86
C VAL A 700 -22.68 13.29 -16.74
N GLU A 701 -22.25 13.19 -15.48
CA GLU A 701 -23.14 13.24 -14.32
C GLU A 701 -23.89 14.58 -14.24
N LEU A 702 -23.21 15.69 -14.55
CA LEU A 702 -23.83 17.02 -14.59
C LEU A 702 -24.93 17.09 -15.66
N LEU A 703 -24.66 16.58 -16.87
CA LEU A 703 -25.64 16.51 -17.95
C LEU A 703 -26.82 15.60 -17.59
N LEU A 704 -26.57 14.42 -17.05
CA LEU A 704 -27.61 13.48 -16.62
C LEU A 704 -28.47 14.04 -15.49
N SER A 705 -27.89 14.80 -14.57
CA SER A 705 -28.62 15.52 -13.53
C SER A 705 -29.58 16.56 -14.13
N GLY A 706 -29.12 17.32 -15.13
CA GLY A 706 -29.94 18.26 -15.89
C GLY A 706 -31.12 17.57 -16.60
N ILE A 707 -30.85 16.48 -17.32
CA ILE A 707 -31.87 15.67 -18.00
C ILE A 707 -32.90 15.13 -17.00
N THR A 708 -32.43 14.60 -15.87
CA THR A 708 -33.30 14.06 -14.81
C THR A 708 -34.22 15.13 -14.26
N MET A 709 -33.71 16.34 -14.04
CA MET A 709 -34.51 17.45 -13.53
C MET A 709 -35.54 17.93 -14.54
N ASN A 710 -35.19 17.99 -15.82
CA ASN A 710 -36.13 18.35 -16.88
C ASN A 710 -37.28 17.34 -16.99
N LEU A 711 -36.96 16.03 -17.03
CA LEU A 711 -37.97 14.98 -17.09
C LEU A 711 -38.90 14.97 -15.87
N LEU A 712 -38.36 15.26 -14.68
CA LEU A 712 -39.19 15.40 -13.49
C LEU A 712 -40.11 16.62 -13.55
N MET A 713 -39.61 17.77 -14.03
CA MET A 713 -40.38 19.02 -14.03
C MET A 713 -41.39 19.15 -15.17
N GLU A 714 -41.04 18.69 -16.37
CA GLU A 714 -41.86 18.86 -17.58
C GLU A 714 -42.78 17.66 -17.84
N GLU A 715 -42.35 16.46 -17.47
CA GLU A 715 -43.03 15.20 -17.81
C GLU A 715 -43.56 14.43 -16.58
N ASP A 716 -43.35 14.95 -15.36
CA ASP A 716 -43.71 14.29 -14.08
C ASP A 716 -43.15 12.87 -13.96
N LEU A 717 -41.95 12.66 -14.53
CA LEU A 717 -41.28 11.36 -14.63
C LEU A 717 -40.08 11.31 -13.66
N ASP A 718 -40.23 10.56 -12.58
CA ASP A 718 -39.12 10.28 -11.67
C ASP A 718 -38.32 9.06 -12.14
N ILE A 719 -37.11 9.32 -12.64
CA ILE A 719 -36.19 8.31 -13.16
C ILE A 719 -35.48 7.56 -12.02
N SER A 720 -35.32 8.22 -10.87
CA SER A 720 -34.66 7.62 -9.70
C SER A 720 -35.47 6.46 -9.12
N GLU A 721 -36.78 6.42 -9.40
CA GLU A 721 -37.66 5.30 -9.08
C GLU A 721 -37.70 4.24 -10.20
N GLY A 722 -36.58 3.52 -10.36
CA GLY A 722 -36.58 2.17 -10.95
C GLY A 722 -35.62 1.94 -12.11
N LEU A 723 -35.18 2.97 -12.84
CA LEU A 723 -34.16 2.79 -13.87
C LEU A 723 -32.77 2.96 -13.28
N GLU A 724 -31.90 1.96 -13.43
CA GLU A 724 -30.48 2.11 -13.10
C GLU A 724 -29.74 2.69 -14.30
N ILE A 725 -28.95 3.74 -14.09
CA ILE A 725 -28.06 4.30 -15.12
C ILE A 725 -26.64 4.19 -14.59
N SER A 726 -25.75 3.57 -15.36
CA SER A 726 -24.35 3.42 -14.97
C SER A 726 -23.41 3.87 -16.09
N LEU A 727 -22.35 4.56 -15.72
CA LEU A 727 -21.34 5.05 -16.65
C LEU A 727 -20.30 3.97 -16.90
N VAL A 728 -20.00 3.73 -18.18
CA VAL A 728 -18.96 2.79 -18.62
C VAL A 728 -17.79 3.60 -19.13
N GLY A 729 -16.77 3.74 -18.28
CA GLY A 729 -15.51 4.39 -18.64
C GLY A 729 -14.66 3.56 -19.60
N SER A 730 -13.34 3.76 -19.56
CA SER A 730 -12.41 2.92 -20.32
C SER A 730 -12.28 1.55 -19.66
N LEU A 731 -12.94 0.53 -20.23
CA LEU A 731 -12.76 -0.86 -19.84
C LEU A 731 -11.69 -1.53 -20.72
N ALA A 732 -10.87 -2.41 -20.14
CA ALA A 732 -9.96 -3.24 -20.93
C ALA A 732 -10.69 -4.36 -21.67
N ASP A 733 -10.04 -4.94 -22.69
CA ASP A 733 -10.60 -6.04 -23.50
C ASP A 733 -11.16 -7.19 -22.66
N ILE A 734 -10.48 -7.56 -21.58
CA ILE A 734 -10.92 -8.66 -20.70
C ILE A 734 -12.21 -8.33 -19.94
N GLN A 735 -12.40 -7.06 -19.57
CA GLN A 735 -13.62 -6.57 -18.94
C GLN A 735 -14.75 -6.50 -19.97
N TRP A 736 -14.47 -6.06 -21.20
CA TRP A 736 -15.44 -6.13 -22.29
C TRP A 736 -15.87 -7.57 -22.60
N GLN A 737 -14.94 -8.52 -22.66
CA GLN A 737 -15.26 -9.94 -22.85
C GLN A 737 -16.17 -10.49 -21.74
N ALA A 738 -16.03 -9.99 -20.51
CA ALA A 738 -16.89 -10.35 -19.39
C ALA A 738 -18.26 -9.63 -19.42
N LEU A 739 -18.30 -8.39 -19.90
CA LEU A 739 -19.50 -7.56 -19.97
C LEU A 739 -20.41 -7.92 -21.16
N LEU A 740 -19.85 -8.11 -22.35
CA LEU A 740 -20.60 -8.32 -23.60
C LEU A 740 -21.68 -9.41 -23.52
N PRO A 741 -21.42 -10.60 -22.94
CA PRO A 741 -22.45 -11.65 -22.83
C PRO A 741 -23.62 -11.28 -21.90
N ARG A 742 -23.47 -10.22 -21.10
CA ARG A 742 -24.50 -9.72 -20.16
C ARG A 742 -25.32 -8.58 -20.75
N LEU A 743 -24.89 -8.01 -21.87
CA LEU A 743 -25.62 -6.97 -22.57
C LEU A 743 -26.76 -7.57 -23.39
N SER A 744 -27.95 -7.00 -23.24
CA SER A 744 -29.15 -7.42 -23.96
C SER A 744 -29.20 -6.82 -25.37
N SER A 745 -28.89 -5.53 -25.51
CA SER A 745 -28.88 -4.82 -26.79
C SER A 745 -28.13 -3.49 -26.68
N ARG A 746 -27.62 -3.00 -27.80
CA ARG A 746 -27.21 -1.61 -28.00
C ARG A 746 -28.37 -0.80 -28.56
N ILE A 747 -28.63 0.38 -28.02
CA ILE A 747 -29.56 1.35 -28.62
C ILE A 747 -28.75 2.25 -29.55
N ILE A 748 -29.15 2.32 -30.82
CA ILE A 748 -28.50 3.14 -31.83
C ILE A 748 -28.89 4.60 -31.60
N LEU A 749 -27.89 5.47 -31.50
CA LEU A 749 -28.04 6.92 -31.45
C LEU A 749 -27.88 7.52 -32.86
N GLU A 750 -28.58 8.61 -33.15
CA GLU A 750 -28.31 9.49 -34.30
C GLU A 750 -26.85 9.97 -34.26
N HIS A 751 -26.36 10.37 -33.08
CA HIS A 751 -24.99 10.81 -32.84
C HIS A 751 -24.19 9.80 -32.02
N GLU A 752 -23.84 8.69 -32.67
CA GLU A 752 -23.10 7.59 -32.03
C GLU A 752 -21.59 7.63 -32.31
N ASP A 753 -20.78 7.33 -31.29
CA ASP A 753 -19.32 7.25 -31.40
C ASP A 753 -18.89 6.03 -32.24
N LYS A 754 -18.75 6.25 -33.54
CA LYS A 754 -18.33 5.22 -34.50
C LYS A 754 -16.90 4.74 -34.29
N ALA A 755 -16.04 5.53 -33.64
CA ALA A 755 -14.66 5.12 -33.36
C ALA A 755 -14.66 4.10 -32.21
N ALA A 756 -15.33 4.41 -31.10
CA ALA A 756 -15.47 3.49 -29.96
C ALA A 756 -16.13 2.16 -30.38
N LEU A 757 -17.13 2.21 -31.27
CA LEU A 757 -17.77 1.01 -31.80
C LEU A 757 -16.87 0.16 -32.70
N ALA A 758 -15.93 0.78 -33.43
CA ALA A 758 -15.01 0.08 -34.31
C ALA A 758 -13.88 -0.61 -33.54
N GLU A 759 -13.49 -0.05 -32.40
CA GLU A 759 -12.50 -0.64 -31.48
C GLU A 759 -13.07 -1.85 -30.73
N LEU A 760 -14.35 -1.80 -30.36
CA LEU A 760 -15.03 -2.90 -29.72
C LEU A 760 -15.50 -3.91 -30.77
N SER A 761 -15.09 -5.18 -30.63
CA SER A 761 -15.57 -6.28 -31.49
C SER A 761 -17.05 -6.64 -31.20
N LEU A 762 -17.96 -5.70 -31.45
CA LEU A 762 -19.40 -5.74 -31.13
C LEU A 762 -20.23 -6.56 -32.12
N GLU A 763 -19.60 -7.37 -32.97
CA GLU A 763 -20.27 -8.12 -34.04
C GLU A 763 -21.39 -9.06 -33.55
N SER A 764 -21.36 -9.45 -32.26
CA SER A 764 -22.36 -10.30 -31.62
C SER A 764 -23.46 -9.58 -30.84
N LEU A 765 -23.36 -8.25 -30.63
CA LEU A 765 -24.33 -7.51 -29.81
C LEU A 765 -25.54 -7.07 -30.68
N PRO A 766 -26.77 -7.47 -30.33
CA PRO A 766 -27.97 -6.97 -31.02
C PRO A 766 -28.01 -5.44 -30.96
N ALA A 767 -28.37 -4.80 -32.07
CA ALA A 767 -28.57 -3.36 -32.13
C ALA A 767 -30.04 -3.06 -32.46
N CYS A 768 -30.64 -2.11 -31.74
CA CYS A 768 -32.00 -1.67 -31.98
C CYS A 768 -32.07 -0.15 -32.16
N GLU A 769 -32.87 0.28 -33.13
CA GLU A 769 -33.28 1.69 -33.25
C GLU A 769 -34.22 2.03 -32.08
N LEU A 770 -34.13 3.25 -31.55
CA LEU A 770 -35.00 3.70 -30.45
C LEU A 770 -36.49 3.55 -30.79
N GLU A 771 -36.89 3.87 -32.03
CA GLU A 771 -38.27 3.69 -32.51
C GLU A 771 -38.72 2.22 -32.49
N ASN A 772 -37.82 1.29 -32.82
CA ASN A 772 -38.13 -0.14 -32.80
C ASN A 772 -38.24 -0.68 -31.36
N PHE A 773 -37.42 -0.16 -30.45
CA PHE A 773 -37.56 -0.42 -29.02
C PHE A 773 -38.92 0.11 -28.49
N ILE A 774 -39.31 1.33 -28.86
CA ILE A 774 -40.62 1.94 -28.56
C ILE A 774 -41.79 1.15 -29.19
N ASN A 775 -41.60 0.56 -30.36
CA ASN A 775 -42.64 -0.28 -30.98
C ASN A 775 -42.77 -1.65 -30.29
N GLN A 776 -41.67 -2.25 -29.82
CA GLN A 776 -41.73 -3.47 -28.99
C GLN A 776 -42.44 -3.22 -27.65
N LEU A 777 -42.20 -2.04 -27.06
CA LEU A 777 -42.89 -1.43 -25.92
C LEU A 777 -44.42 -1.42 -26.10
N CYS A 778 -44.93 -1.07 -27.29
CA CYS A 778 -46.37 -1.04 -27.57
C CYS A 778 -46.98 -2.41 -27.92
N VAL A 779 -46.23 -3.32 -28.57
CA VAL A 779 -46.76 -4.61 -29.07
C VAL A 779 -46.92 -5.67 -27.98
N LEU A 780 -46.19 -5.58 -26.86
CA LEU A 780 -46.37 -6.47 -25.70
C LEU A 780 -47.55 -6.06 -24.79
N HIS A 781 -48.18 -4.92 -25.06
CA HIS A 781 -49.30 -4.37 -24.29
C HIS A 781 -50.57 -4.07 -25.11
N SER A 782 -50.65 -4.62 -26.33
CA SER A 782 -51.89 -4.79 -27.11
C SER A 782 -52.30 -6.26 -27.13
#